data_AF-A0A1H7Z9A1-F1
#
_entry.id   AF-A0A1H7Z9A1-F1
#
_cell.length_a   1.000
_cell.length_b   1.000
_cell.length_c   1.000
_cell.angle_alpha   90.00
_cell.angle_beta   90.00
_cell.angle_gamma   90.00
#
_symmetry.space_group_name_H-M   'P 1'
#
loop_
_entity.id
_entity.type
_entity.pdbx_description
1 polymer ?
#
loop_
_entity_poly.entity_id
_entity_poly.type
_entity_poly.pdbx_seq_one_letter_code
_entity_poly.pdbx_strand_id
1 'polypeptide(L)'
;MINPIFRLIQDKFKLYDSPQEENHTIIVNDDKSYVRSRVMIETIKEQDRFSKIEIVIQNENYFNLYQDIKELGALTKLVKIDPLKAFKEKFNYEIPVSISAQFLINNNLLEEVEDFNHYYNVDYDFKTNLLLYRLQLKNISLLSNKYSLLRFISDYSEKIKIFKNNRSLFEIFTNKVFNKIEEKDLVQDIKEAIINDELNNYLEFLLAGHIFSHYQEYNFNTFLSDLDYDYKNLNLYYRLAQENKLVDFYKRLYLNNESFLKTISNYLKSQQDKVDIFADKFEYSKYLDNISGYLDYELDYLIKNLLKDLITKEVDKYYLSLLSKIEKKFAPLFNFEKALKNFNMFKKLLNLLYKLRNIVDLDNNFTDWTTFYREEYLDLNNNLEEEKNIFNIIEKLAGKYNLNLSSVKVKVETELNKINRQYEEYLINNYESLISSEENLGICSKLEEIKRIMNRGTPVIMIVIDAMRWDMWDIISSIFEKYGFVMTNKQDEVTLSLIPSVTDISRRSLFAGMNYSDLQQKKVSGQFTHGIHNEVKHLQRYFVHNKISFAKGGKKAFKELITEKADLYSFIFTEGDEMFHGFKDINSELITVLFENQVKNIAETISKSDYLTQAKIVVTTDHGSIKIAQHQSYNLNKNFKDYLKSKDLMIESHGRYLKVYGKEFIEEEYQEVKKHLLQMEDDYWHIIDRDTMKSFYLPKTDVNGENYFWLISKYGYYPGACRGDYTHGGVSMSETIIPFAILEKKESTFNIPELQLIHSELVAEKESQLELLLVNNNNYPLRDLVLEFAHFGITEEIGFMSRNDSLTFQINLLPNESGEIEEEINLNFNFAGKHKQLNKSLSLTIEDSSKTRINKSLKESRELF
;
A
#
# COMPACT_ATOMS: atom_id res chain seq x y z
N MET A 1 69.56 36.05 16.88
CA MET A 1 68.84 36.45 15.65
C MET A 1 67.92 35.31 15.25
N ILE A 2 66.61 35.49 15.35
CA ILE A 2 65.61 34.46 15.04
C ILE A 2 65.42 34.38 13.51
N ASN A 3 65.34 33.18 12.96
CA ASN A 3 65.27 32.89 11.52
C ASN A 3 63.94 33.42 10.90
N PRO A 4 63.97 34.13 9.75
CA PRO A 4 62.79 34.73 9.10
C PRO A 4 61.63 33.77 8.80
N ILE A 5 61.89 32.46 8.69
CA ILE A 5 60.85 31.43 8.48
C ILE A 5 59.84 31.37 9.64
N PHE A 6 60.26 31.71 10.86
CA PHE A 6 59.39 31.62 12.05
C PHE A 6 58.25 32.66 12.06
N ARG A 7 58.49 33.87 11.52
CA ARG A 7 57.43 34.90 11.41
C ARG A 7 56.33 34.49 10.42
N LEU A 8 56.66 33.69 9.39
CA LEU A 8 55.70 33.21 8.39
C LEU A 8 54.75 32.12 8.93
N ILE A 9 55.14 31.40 9.98
CA ILE A 9 54.32 30.34 10.61
C ILE A 9 53.37 30.92 11.67
N GLN A 10 53.78 32.01 12.34
CA GLN A 10 53.01 32.68 13.39
C GLN A 10 51.66 33.24 12.88
N ASP A 11 51.59 33.66 11.61
CA ASP A 11 50.37 34.21 11.02
C ASP A 11 49.35 33.16 10.54
N LYS A 12 49.72 31.88 10.41
CA LYS A 12 48.81 30.83 9.90
C LYS A 12 48.01 30.07 10.98
N PHE A 13 48.35 30.21 12.27
CA PHE A 13 47.78 29.40 13.36
C PHE A 13 47.11 30.21 14.48
N LYS A 14 46.74 31.47 14.21
CA LYS A 14 46.07 32.40 15.16
C LYS A 14 44.62 32.04 15.56
N LEU A 15 44.16 30.80 15.37
CA LEU A 15 42.77 30.39 15.56
C LEU A 15 42.66 29.17 16.49
N TYR A 16 43.09 29.28 17.75
CA TYR A 16 42.63 28.38 18.82
C TYR A 16 42.69 29.11 20.16
N ASP A 17 41.62 29.84 20.47
CA ASP A 17 41.32 30.31 21.83
C ASP A 17 40.46 29.25 22.53
N SER A 18 40.95 28.72 23.64
CA SER A 18 40.12 28.22 24.76
C SER A 18 40.98 28.11 26.02
N PRO A 19 40.63 28.78 27.12
CA PRO A 19 41.33 28.68 28.39
C PRO A 19 40.73 27.60 29.30
N GLN A 20 41.55 26.71 29.87
CA GLN A 20 41.60 26.35 31.31
C GLN A 20 42.48 25.11 31.59
N GLU A 21 43.25 25.24 32.68
CA GLU A 21 43.95 24.26 33.53
C GLU A 21 45.22 23.50 33.04
N GLU A 22 46.30 23.80 33.78
CA GLU A 22 47.39 22.94 34.30
C GLU A 22 48.16 21.97 33.36
N ASN A 23 49.48 22.22 33.24
CA ASN A 23 50.53 21.40 32.58
C ASN A 23 50.23 20.95 31.15
N HIS A 24 50.85 21.60 30.16
CA HIS A 24 50.71 21.19 28.77
C HIS A 24 51.82 20.20 28.37
N THR A 25 51.48 18.92 28.29
CA THR A 25 52.37 17.90 27.71
C THR A 25 52.18 17.85 26.21
N ILE A 26 53.25 18.05 25.44
CA ILE A 26 53.27 17.97 23.98
C ILE A 26 54.21 16.85 23.58
N ILE A 27 53.66 15.84 22.91
CA ILE A 27 54.43 14.72 22.36
C ILE A 27 54.91 15.12 20.96
N VAL A 28 56.21 15.02 20.74
CA VAL A 28 56.88 15.36 19.48
C VAL A 28 57.35 14.09 18.81
N ASN A 29 56.64 13.71 17.76
CA ASN A 29 56.84 12.45 17.05
C ASN A 29 56.86 12.61 15.51
N ASP A 30 56.40 13.75 14.99
CA ASP A 30 56.38 14.13 13.57
C ASP A 30 56.62 15.64 13.36
N ASP A 31 56.69 16.08 12.10
CA ASP A 31 56.94 17.50 11.77
C ASP A 31 55.83 18.43 12.28
N LYS A 32 54.58 17.97 12.30
CA LYS A 32 53.43 18.78 12.72
C LYS A 32 53.41 19.02 14.22
N SER A 33 53.63 17.96 15.01
CA SER A 33 53.77 18.03 16.47
C SER A 33 55.01 18.82 16.87
N TYR A 34 56.12 18.69 16.11
CA TYR A 34 57.28 19.55 16.23
C TYR A 34 56.90 21.03 16.04
N VAL A 35 56.30 21.41 14.91
CA VAL A 35 55.90 22.80 14.64
C VAL A 35 54.90 23.31 15.68
N ARG A 36 53.88 22.51 16.05
CA ARG A 36 52.90 22.88 17.07
C ARG A 36 53.56 23.18 18.41
N SER A 37 54.48 22.30 18.85
CA SER A 37 55.21 22.54 20.08
C SER A 37 56.07 23.81 20.00
N ARG A 38 56.69 24.12 18.85
CA ARG A 38 57.47 25.34 18.65
C ARG A 38 56.61 26.61 18.71
N VAL A 39 55.45 26.61 18.05
CA VAL A 39 54.49 27.74 18.11
C VAL A 39 54.03 27.99 19.55
N MET A 40 53.76 26.91 20.28
CA MET A 40 53.30 26.99 21.66
C MET A 40 54.40 27.49 22.61
N ILE A 41 55.65 27.05 22.41
CA ILE A 41 56.82 27.56 23.11
C ILE A 41 56.99 29.07 22.88
N GLU A 42 56.89 29.54 21.63
CA GLU A 42 57.03 30.97 21.32
C GLU A 42 55.87 31.80 21.90
N THR A 43 54.65 31.24 21.92
CA THR A 43 53.48 31.91 22.53
C THR A 43 53.68 32.11 24.05
N ILE A 44 54.26 31.13 24.74
CA ILE A 44 54.59 31.26 26.17
C ILE A 44 55.68 32.30 26.41
N LYS A 45 56.68 32.38 25.53
CA LYS A 45 57.71 33.42 25.60
C LYS A 45 57.13 34.82 25.46
N GLU A 46 56.06 35.00 24.68
CA GLU A 46 55.44 36.31 24.40
C GLU A 46 54.41 36.75 25.44
N GLN A 47 53.68 35.82 26.10
CA GLN A 47 52.51 36.16 26.93
C GLN A 47 52.79 36.31 28.44
N ASP A 48 54.03 36.15 28.91
CA ASP A 48 54.43 36.28 30.33
C ASP A 48 53.57 35.43 31.31
N ARG A 49 52.99 34.32 30.81
CA ARG A 49 52.20 33.37 31.58
C ARG A 49 53.05 32.17 32.00
N PHE A 50 53.11 31.90 33.30
CA PHE A 50 53.83 30.77 33.89
C PHE A 50 53.01 29.47 33.83
N SER A 51 52.95 28.83 32.66
CA SER A 51 52.45 27.46 32.52
C SER A 51 53.62 26.52 32.19
N LYS A 52 53.84 25.48 33.00
CA LYS A 52 54.85 24.45 32.72
C LYS A 52 54.42 23.66 31.48
N ILE A 53 55.34 23.54 30.52
CA ILE A 53 55.19 22.68 29.34
C ILE A 53 56.14 21.48 29.47
N GLU A 54 55.62 20.28 29.29
CA GLU A 54 56.43 19.08 29.15
C GLU A 54 56.50 18.70 27.66
N ILE A 55 57.69 18.67 27.09
CA ILE A 55 57.91 18.26 25.69
C ILE A 55 58.52 16.87 25.72
N VAL A 56 57.73 15.91 25.26
CA VAL A 56 58.13 14.51 25.21
C VAL A 56 58.58 14.20 23.79
N ILE A 57 59.89 14.01 23.60
CA ILE A 57 60.47 13.76 22.28
C ILE A 57 60.59 12.25 22.09
N GLN A 58 59.74 11.72 21.21
CA GLN A 58 59.72 10.29 20.85
C GLN A 58 60.61 10.01 19.64
N ASN A 59 60.74 10.97 18.71
CA ASN A 59 61.62 10.83 17.55
C ASN A 59 62.92 11.61 17.76
N GLU A 60 64.04 10.88 17.88
CA GLU A 60 65.35 11.44 18.24
C GLU A 60 65.84 12.54 17.28
N ASN A 61 65.39 12.53 16.02
CA ASN A 61 65.77 13.53 15.03
C ASN A 61 65.38 14.95 15.45
N TYR A 62 64.32 15.11 16.25
CA TYR A 62 63.88 16.42 16.72
C TYR A 62 64.59 16.86 18.00
N PHE A 63 65.23 15.95 18.75
CA PHE A 63 65.83 16.27 20.05
C PHE A 63 66.84 17.42 19.98
N ASN A 64 67.70 17.39 18.96
CA ASN A 64 68.71 18.44 18.76
C ASN A 64 68.10 19.79 18.35
N LEU A 65 66.86 19.81 17.87
CA LEU A 65 66.14 21.03 17.47
C LEU A 65 65.51 21.78 18.65
N TYR A 66 65.61 21.23 19.87
CA TYR A 66 65.16 21.85 21.12
C TYR A 66 66.32 22.25 22.04
N GLN A 67 67.55 22.36 21.54
CA GLN A 67 68.66 22.80 22.40
C GLN A 67 68.54 24.27 22.81
N ASP A 68 67.87 25.09 22.00
CA ASP A 68 67.65 26.52 22.21
C ASP A 68 66.63 26.84 23.33
N ILE A 69 65.79 25.87 23.71
CA ILE A 69 64.79 26.06 24.77
C ILE A 69 65.34 25.82 26.18
N LYS A 70 66.64 25.50 26.33
CA LYS A 70 67.31 25.44 27.64
C LYS A 70 67.18 26.75 28.44
N GLU A 71 67.00 27.88 27.76
CA GLU A 71 66.81 29.21 28.35
C GLU A 71 65.49 29.36 29.13
N LEU A 72 64.49 28.52 28.87
CA LEU A 72 63.18 28.54 29.57
C LEU A 72 63.22 27.86 30.95
N GLY A 73 64.32 27.20 31.31
CA GLY A 73 64.57 26.68 32.66
C GLY A 73 63.44 25.79 33.21
N ALA A 74 62.98 26.09 34.43
CA ALA A 74 62.01 25.29 35.18
C ALA A 74 60.58 25.25 34.57
N LEU A 75 60.33 26.02 33.50
CA LEU A 75 59.05 26.09 32.80
C LEU A 75 58.92 25.07 31.67
N THR A 76 60.02 24.42 31.27
CA THR A 76 60.03 23.40 30.23
C THR A 76 60.73 22.12 30.70
N LYS A 77 60.04 20.99 30.65
CA LYS A 77 60.62 19.67 30.91
C LYS A 77 60.75 18.91 29.61
N LEU A 78 61.99 18.61 29.21
CA LEU A 78 62.26 17.87 27.97
C LEU A 78 62.54 16.40 28.33
N VAL A 79 61.66 15.50 27.89
CA VAL A 79 61.78 14.07 28.17
C VAL A 79 62.13 13.35 26.88
N LYS A 80 63.34 12.77 26.83
CA LYS A 80 63.73 11.85 25.75
C LYS A 80 63.20 10.46 26.10
N ILE A 81 62.37 9.89 25.24
CA ILE A 81 61.89 8.52 25.40
C ILE A 81 62.50 7.68 24.28
N ASP A 82 63.07 6.51 24.63
CA ASP A 82 63.35 5.46 23.66
C ASP A 82 62.02 4.74 23.38
N PRO A 83 61.43 4.91 22.19
CA PRO A 83 60.12 4.34 21.87
C PRO A 83 60.07 2.82 22.02
N LEU A 84 61.15 2.14 21.64
CA LEU A 84 61.18 0.69 21.66
C LEU A 84 61.20 0.18 23.10
N LYS A 85 62.00 0.83 23.95
CA LYS A 85 62.07 0.51 25.38
C LYS A 85 60.75 0.84 26.08
N ALA A 86 60.17 2.01 25.82
CA ALA A 86 58.92 2.44 26.46
C ALA A 86 57.72 1.57 26.07
N PHE A 87 57.65 1.12 24.81
CA PHE A 87 56.63 0.16 24.38
C PHE A 87 56.85 -1.21 25.05
N LYS A 88 58.09 -1.72 25.10
CA LYS A 88 58.43 -3.00 25.76
C LYS A 88 58.05 -3.03 27.23
N GLU A 89 58.20 -1.93 27.95
CA GLU A 89 57.88 -1.86 29.38
C GLU A 89 56.38 -2.01 29.67
N LYS A 90 55.52 -1.70 28.70
CA LYS A 90 54.07 -1.71 28.85
C LYS A 90 53.37 -2.80 28.02
N PHE A 91 54.04 -3.38 27.02
CA PHE A 91 53.48 -4.39 26.13
C PHE A 91 53.65 -5.80 26.72
N ASN A 92 52.57 -6.57 26.77
CA ASN A 92 52.51 -7.85 27.50
C ASN A 92 53.14 -9.04 26.75
N TYR A 93 53.61 -8.85 25.51
CA TYR A 93 54.09 -9.92 24.64
C TYR A 93 55.47 -9.61 24.03
N GLU A 94 56.11 -10.59 23.41
CA GLU A 94 57.39 -10.37 22.74
C GLU A 94 57.24 -9.52 21.48
N ILE A 95 58.07 -8.48 21.35
CA ILE A 95 58.13 -7.65 20.14
C ILE A 95 59.07 -8.31 19.12
N PRO A 96 58.61 -8.59 17.89
CA PRO A 96 59.48 -9.14 16.85
C PRO A 96 60.64 -8.20 16.51
N VAL A 97 61.80 -8.79 16.19
CA VAL A 97 63.03 -8.06 15.81
C VAL A 97 62.83 -7.13 14.60
N SER A 98 61.84 -7.42 13.76
CA SER A 98 61.52 -6.62 12.57
C SER A 98 60.74 -5.33 12.85
N ILE A 99 60.32 -5.08 14.09
CA ILE A 99 59.59 -3.87 14.49
C ILE A 99 60.57 -2.82 14.99
N SER A 100 60.66 -1.68 14.29
CA SER A 100 61.53 -0.56 14.65
C SER A 100 60.83 0.49 15.53
N ALA A 101 61.60 1.33 16.22
CA ALA A 101 61.07 2.47 16.97
C ALA A 101 60.20 3.38 16.07
N GLN A 102 60.65 3.63 14.83
CA GLN A 102 59.91 4.42 13.86
C GLN A 102 58.58 3.76 13.45
N PHE A 103 58.53 2.42 13.37
CA PHE A 103 57.28 1.70 13.07
C PHE A 103 56.23 1.89 14.17
N LEU A 104 56.65 1.82 15.44
CA LEU A 104 55.77 2.05 16.59
C LEU A 104 55.21 3.48 16.60
N ILE A 105 56.09 4.47 16.33
CA ILE A 105 55.72 5.88 16.23
C ILE A 105 54.74 6.12 15.08
N ASN A 106 55.05 5.64 13.87
CA ASN A 106 54.21 5.84 12.67
C ASN A 106 52.80 5.23 12.81
N ASN A 107 52.63 4.29 13.74
CA ASN A 107 51.37 3.64 14.02
C ASN A 107 50.79 4.02 15.38
N ASN A 108 51.21 5.13 16.00
CA ASN A 108 50.74 5.64 17.29
C ASN A 108 50.67 4.61 18.43
N LEU A 109 51.50 3.57 18.39
CA LEU A 109 51.37 2.43 19.30
C LEU A 109 51.84 2.74 20.72
N LEU A 110 52.65 3.77 20.92
CA LEU A 110 53.18 4.15 22.24
C LEU A 110 52.12 4.69 23.19
N GLU A 111 51.14 5.40 22.63
CA GLU A 111 50.02 5.98 23.37
C GLU A 111 48.91 4.95 23.60
N GLU A 112 48.82 3.96 22.71
CA GLU A 112 47.74 2.99 22.65
C GLU A 112 48.15 1.57 23.10
N VAL A 113 49.27 1.44 23.81
CA VAL A 113 49.81 0.14 24.26
C VAL A 113 48.77 -0.69 25.02
N GLU A 114 48.05 -0.06 25.94
CA GLU A 114 47.10 -0.75 26.82
C GLU A 114 45.92 -1.32 26.04
N ASP A 115 45.36 -0.53 25.12
CA ASP A 115 44.29 -0.97 24.22
C ASP A 115 44.78 -2.05 23.25
N PHE A 116 45.98 -1.87 22.69
CA PHE A 116 46.58 -2.86 21.80
C PHE A 116 46.86 -4.18 22.51
N ASN A 117 47.31 -4.15 23.77
CA ASN A 117 47.47 -5.34 24.62
C ASN A 117 46.15 -6.11 24.79
N HIS A 118 45.05 -5.39 25.05
CA HIS A 118 43.74 -6.00 25.22
C HIS A 118 43.25 -6.67 23.93
N TYR A 119 43.61 -6.07 22.78
CA TYR A 119 43.22 -6.57 21.46
C TYR A 119 44.12 -7.72 20.94
N TYR A 120 45.36 -7.79 21.42
CA TYR A 120 46.39 -8.66 20.85
C TYR A 120 46.05 -10.15 21.00
N ASN A 121 46.11 -10.88 19.89
CA ASN A 121 45.95 -12.33 19.85
C ASN A 121 47.25 -13.00 19.43
N VAL A 122 47.77 -13.88 20.29
CA VAL A 122 49.03 -14.61 20.11
C VAL A 122 49.05 -15.55 18.91
N ASP A 123 47.89 -15.93 18.37
CA ASP A 123 47.79 -16.78 17.18
C ASP A 123 48.18 -16.03 15.89
N TYR A 124 48.26 -14.70 15.94
CA TYR A 124 48.63 -13.85 14.80
C TYR A 124 49.99 -13.18 15.01
N ASP A 125 50.73 -12.97 13.90
CA ASP A 125 51.94 -12.16 13.97
C ASP A 125 51.64 -10.68 14.31
N PHE A 126 52.65 -9.97 14.83
CA PHE A 126 52.50 -8.59 15.28
C PHE A 126 51.89 -7.64 14.24
N LYS A 127 52.27 -7.76 12.96
CA LYS A 127 51.75 -6.89 11.88
C LYS A 127 50.29 -7.23 11.56
N THR A 128 49.92 -8.51 11.64
CA THR A 128 48.53 -8.96 11.50
C THR A 128 47.69 -8.44 12.67
N ASN A 129 48.17 -8.55 13.92
CA ASN A 129 47.49 -7.97 15.08
C ASN A 129 47.28 -6.45 14.95
N LEU A 130 48.29 -5.71 14.48
CA LEU A 130 48.15 -4.27 14.24
C LEU A 130 47.04 -3.97 13.22
N LEU A 131 47.00 -4.74 12.13
CA LEU A 131 45.98 -4.59 11.09
C LEU A 131 44.58 -4.90 11.62
N LEU A 132 44.44 -5.99 12.38
CA LEU A 132 43.19 -6.38 13.04
C LEU A 132 42.73 -5.31 14.03
N TYR A 133 43.62 -4.80 14.87
CA TYR A 133 43.33 -3.73 15.84
C TYR A 133 42.81 -2.46 15.15
N ARG A 134 43.54 -1.99 14.14
CA ARG A 134 43.21 -0.74 13.42
C ARG A 134 41.89 -0.81 12.67
N LEU A 135 41.54 -1.98 12.12
CA LEU A 135 40.27 -2.21 11.43
C LEU A 135 39.18 -2.73 12.37
N GLN A 136 39.53 -3.01 13.63
CA GLN A 136 38.71 -3.66 14.65
C GLN A 136 38.09 -4.98 14.16
N LEU A 137 38.91 -5.86 13.57
CA LEU A 137 38.53 -7.16 13.04
C LEU A 137 39.01 -8.31 13.93
N LYS A 138 38.15 -9.31 14.19
CA LYS A 138 38.58 -10.49 14.96
C LYS A 138 39.53 -11.41 14.18
N ASN A 139 39.46 -11.42 12.85
CA ASN A 139 40.27 -12.27 11.97
C ASN A 139 40.30 -11.70 10.54
N ILE A 140 41.38 -11.96 9.78
CA ILE A 140 41.57 -11.57 8.37
C ILE A 140 41.82 -12.75 7.43
N SER A 141 41.92 -13.99 7.94
CA SER A 141 42.24 -15.20 7.16
C SER A 141 41.18 -15.57 6.11
N LEU A 142 40.00 -14.94 6.18
CA LEU A 142 38.89 -15.14 5.25
C LEU A 142 39.05 -14.40 3.92
N LEU A 143 40.02 -13.47 3.81
CA LEU A 143 40.28 -12.69 2.60
C LEU A 143 41.24 -13.43 1.65
N SER A 144 40.76 -14.52 1.05
CA SER A 144 41.56 -15.41 0.21
C SER A 144 41.22 -15.35 -1.29
N ASN A 145 40.12 -14.71 -1.66
CA ASN A 145 39.67 -14.60 -3.05
C ASN A 145 38.91 -13.29 -3.31
N LYS A 146 38.66 -12.97 -4.59
CA LYS A 146 37.95 -11.75 -5.01
C LYS A 146 36.60 -11.53 -4.32
N TYR A 147 35.81 -12.58 -4.07
CA TYR A 147 34.49 -12.45 -3.45
C TYR A 147 34.58 -11.98 -2.00
N SER A 148 35.47 -12.63 -1.23
CA SER A 148 35.74 -12.25 0.15
C SER A 148 36.33 -10.85 0.26
N LEU A 149 37.18 -10.47 -0.71
CA LEU A 149 37.76 -9.14 -0.79
C LEU A 149 36.67 -8.08 -1.04
N LEU A 150 35.84 -8.24 -2.07
CA LEU A 150 34.80 -7.26 -2.41
C LEU A 150 33.79 -7.07 -1.27
N ARG A 151 33.34 -8.16 -0.64
CA ARG A 151 32.49 -8.10 0.56
C ARG A 151 33.16 -7.32 1.67
N PHE A 152 34.44 -7.58 1.93
CA PHE A 152 35.21 -6.86 2.93
C PHE A 152 35.37 -5.37 2.62
N ILE A 153 35.68 -5.01 1.36
CA ILE A 153 35.80 -3.62 0.94
C ILE A 153 34.48 -2.87 1.16
N SER A 154 33.34 -3.48 0.82
CA SER A 154 32.02 -2.88 1.05
C SER A 154 31.67 -2.78 2.54
N ASP A 155 31.88 -3.83 3.32
CA ASP A 155 31.47 -3.89 4.73
C ASP A 155 32.35 -2.99 5.63
N TYR A 156 33.57 -2.68 5.19
CA TYR A 156 34.57 -1.92 5.97
C TYR A 156 35.09 -0.67 5.25
N SER A 157 34.37 -0.13 4.26
CA SER A 157 34.82 0.99 3.43
C SER A 157 35.30 2.21 4.25
N GLU A 158 34.53 2.62 5.26
CA GLU A 158 34.89 3.72 6.16
C GLU A 158 36.15 3.43 6.97
N LYS A 159 36.32 2.19 7.43
CA LYS A 159 37.51 1.77 8.18
C LYS A 159 38.73 1.59 7.30
N ILE A 160 38.58 1.46 5.99
CA ILE A 160 39.70 1.29 5.06
C ILE A 160 40.33 2.65 4.71
N LYS A 161 39.60 3.76 4.86
CA LYS A 161 40.09 5.13 4.60
C LYS A 161 41.37 5.50 5.36
N ILE A 162 41.63 4.86 6.50
CA ILE A 162 42.87 5.07 7.28
C ILE A 162 44.12 4.75 6.45
N PHE A 163 44.04 3.83 5.49
CA PHE A 163 45.17 3.44 4.66
C PHE A 163 45.73 4.60 3.83
N LYS A 164 44.90 5.57 3.44
CA LYS A 164 45.33 6.78 2.72
C LYS A 164 46.44 7.53 3.47
N ASN A 165 46.28 7.66 4.78
CA ASN A 165 47.18 8.43 5.63
C ASN A 165 48.21 7.58 6.37
N ASN A 166 48.12 6.24 6.28
CA ASN A 166 49.04 5.32 6.93
C ASN A 166 49.63 4.31 5.93
N ARG A 167 50.69 4.74 5.24
CA ARG A 167 51.43 3.93 4.26
C ARG A 167 51.90 2.59 4.81
N SER A 168 52.37 2.57 6.07
CA SER A 168 52.89 1.35 6.68
C SER A 168 51.79 0.29 6.86
N LEU A 169 50.60 0.72 7.26
CA LEU A 169 49.45 -0.17 7.42
C LEU A 169 48.91 -0.64 6.05
N PHE A 170 48.90 0.24 5.05
CA PHE A 170 48.52 -0.12 3.68
C PHE A 170 49.47 -1.15 3.05
N GLU A 171 50.79 -1.02 3.28
CA GLU A 171 51.78 -2.01 2.85
C GLU A 171 51.57 -3.37 3.55
N ILE A 172 51.21 -3.37 4.85
CA ILE A 172 50.86 -4.60 5.56
C ILE A 172 49.62 -5.24 4.95
N PHE A 173 48.56 -4.47 4.72
CA PHE A 173 47.33 -4.96 4.09
C PHE A 173 47.61 -5.54 2.70
N THR A 174 48.41 -4.84 1.89
CA THR A 174 48.80 -5.29 0.54
C THR A 174 49.49 -6.64 0.58
N ASN A 175 50.46 -6.81 1.48
CA ASN A 175 51.22 -8.06 1.59
C ASN A 175 50.38 -9.22 2.13
N LYS A 176 49.46 -8.94 3.07
CA LYS A 176 48.67 -9.98 3.75
C LYS A 176 47.42 -10.39 2.97
N VAL A 177 46.86 -9.48 2.17
CA VAL A 177 45.59 -9.64 1.47
C VAL A 177 45.79 -9.57 -0.05
N PHE A 178 46.11 -8.40 -0.60
CA PHE A 178 46.14 -8.18 -2.05
C PHE A 178 47.07 -9.11 -2.82
N ASN A 179 48.23 -9.47 -2.27
CA ASN A 179 49.16 -10.36 -2.95
C ASN A 179 48.62 -11.79 -3.13
N LYS A 180 47.63 -12.22 -2.32
CA LYS A 180 47.02 -13.54 -2.39
C LYS A 180 45.88 -13.64 -3.41
N ILE A 181 45.38 -12.51 -3.89
CA ILE A 181 44.26 -12.45 -4.83
C ILE A 181 44.78 -12.64 -6.26
N GLU A 182 44.10 -13.48 -7.04
CA GLU A 182 44.52 -13.84 -8.40
C GLU A 182 44.28 -12.72 -9.41
N GLU A 183 43.11 -12.07 -9.36
CA GLU A 183 42.72 -10.98 -10.26
C GLU A 183 43.52 -9.69 -10.00
N LYS A 184 44.66 -9.54 -10.68
CA LYS A 184 45.58 -8.41 -10.49
C LYS A 184 44.99 -7.06 -10.87
N ASP A 185 44.20 -7.00 -11.95
CA ASP A 185 43.54 -5.75 -12.38
C ASP A 185 42.54 -5.27 -11.31
N LEU A 186 41.69 -6.17 -10.78
CA LEU A 186 40.76 -5.87 -9.68
C LEU A 186 41.50 -5.32 -8.46
N VAL A 187 42.59 -5.97 -8.07
CA VAL A 187 43.41 -5.55 -6.94
C VAL A 187 44.02 -4.17 -7.18
N GLN A 188 44.48 -3.90 -8.40
CA GLN A 188 45.09 -2.63 -8.75
C GLN A 188 44.06 -1.50 -8.68
N ASP A 189 42.87 -1.70 -9.22
CA ASP A 189 41.79 -0.71 -9.20
C ASP A 189 41.34 -0.40 -7.75
N ILE A 190 41.20 -1.42 -6.90
CA ILE A 190 40.89 -1.22 -5.47
C ILE A 190 42.00 -0.43 -4.76
N LYS A 191 43.27 -0.71 -5.07
CA LYS A 191 44.40 0.05 -4.48
C LYS A 191 44.33 1.52 -4.86
N GLU A 192 44.10 1.80 -6.15
CA GLU A 192 43.98 3.17 -6.66
C GLU A 192 42.81 3.90 -6.00
N ALA A 193 41.64 3.26 -5.91
CA ALA A 193 40.47 3.81 -5.23
C ALA A 193 40.73 4.12 -3.74
N ILE A 194 41.48 3.28 -3.03
CA ILE A 194 41.86 3.54 -1.62
C ILE A 194 42.82 4.72 -1.51
N ILE A 195 43.83 4.80 -2.39
CA ILE A 195 44.84 5.87 -2.36
C ILE A 195 44.22 7.23 -2.69
N ASN A 196 43.29 7.26 -3.65
CA ASN A 196 42.63 8.48 -4.10
C ASN A 196 41.43 8.89 -3.25
N ASP A 197 41.00 8.06 -2.28
CA ASP A 197 39.79 8.28 -1.45
C ASP A 197 38.49 8.20 -2.26
N GLU A 198 38.49 7.33 -3.27
CA GLU A 198 37.41 7.12 -4.24
C GLU A 198 36.75 5.75 -4.06
N LEU A 199 36.89 5.13 -2.87
CA LEU A 199 36.36 3.80 -2.62
C LEU A 199 34.84 3.72 -2.79
N ASN A 200 34.12 4.79 -2.42
CA ASN A 200 32.68 4.87 -2.63
C ASN A 200 32.34 4.94 -4.13
N ASN A 201 33.05 5.78 -4.89
CA ASN A 201 32.90 5.87 -6.35
C ASN A 201 33.21 4.52 -7.03
N TYR A 202 34.17 3.75 -6.50
CA TYR A 202 34.47 2.41 -6.98
C TYR A 202 33.34 1.41 -6.69
N LEU A 203 32.72 1.47 -5.51
CA LEU A 203 31.55 0.63 -5.20
C LEU A 203 30.33 1.02 -6.05
N GLU A 204 30.13 2.31 -6.29
CA GLU A 204 29.13 2.85 -7.22
C GLU A 204 29.39 2.37 -8.66
N PHE A 205 30.65 2.37 -9.12
CA PHE A 205 31.06 1.80 -10.40
C PHE A 205 30.70 0.31 -10.50
N LEU A 206 31.03 -0.49 -9.48
CA LEU A 206 30.68 -1.92 -9.46
C LEU A 206 29.17 -2.14 -9.53
N LEU A 207 28.39 -1.32 -8.83
CA LEU A 207 26.94 -1.36 -8.86
C LEU A 207 26.38 -0.97 -10.23
N ALA A 208 26.87 0.12 -10.83
CA ALA A 208 26.49 0.52 -12.19
C ALA A 208 26.86 -0.56 -13.21
N GLY A 209 28.02 -1.18 -13.06
CA GLY A 209 28.44 -2.31 -13.90
C GLY A 209 27.49 -3.49 -13.79
N HIS A 210 27.06 -3.86 -12.57
CA HIS A 210 26.07 -4.91 -12.38
C HIS A 210 24.70 -4.58 -13.00
N ILE A 211 24.24 -3.34 -12.85
CA ILE A 211 22.98 -2.89 -13.46
C ILE A 211 23.08 -2.98 -14.98
N PHE A 212 24.11 -2.36 -15.57
CA PHE A 212 24.26 -2.28 -17.02
C PHE A 212 24.72 -3.57 -17.68
N SER A 213 25.23 -4.57 -16.93
CA SER A 213 25.59 -5.87 -17.51
C SER A 213 24.38 -6.67 -18.01
N HIS A 214 23.16 -6.24 -17.65
CA HIS A 214 21.91 -6.79 -18.17
C HIS A 214 21.53 -6.21 -19.55
N TYR A 215 22.22 -5.16 -19.98
CA TYR A 215 22.12 -4.60 -21.32
C TYR A 215 23.13 -5.28 -22.24
N GLN A 216 22.94 -5.09 -23.55
CA GLN A 216 23.92 -5.54 -24.54
C GLN A 216 25.32 -4.97 -24.23
N GLU A 217 26.36 -5.76 -24.46
CA GLU A 217 27.75 -5.44 -24.04
C GLU A 217 28.25 -4.09 -24.58
N TYR A 218 27.85 -3.69 -25.79
CA TYR A 218 28.20 -2.37 -26.35
C TYR A 218 27.58 -1.21 -25.55
N ASN A 219 26.36 -1.37 -25.04
CA ASN A 219 25.70 -0.39 -24.18
C ASN A 219 26.37 -0.34 -22.80
N PHE A 220 26.68 -1.50 -22.22
CA PHE A 220 27.43 -1.58 -20.96
C PHE A 220 28.74 -0.79 -21.04
N ASN A 221 29.53 -1.01 -22.09
CA ASN A 221 30.80 -0.30 -22.28
C ASN A 221 30.60 1.21 -22.45
N THR A 222 29.58 1.61 -23.22
CA THR A 222 29.26 3.03 -23.45
C THR A 222 28.83 3.72 -22.15
N PHE A 223 27.91 3.12 -21.40
CA PHE A 223 27.38 3.70 -20.16
C PHE A 223 28.45 3.87 -19.08
N LEU A 224 29.34 2.89 -18.90
CA LEU A 224 30.42 3.03 -17.92
C LEU A 224 31.48 4.04 -18.35
N SER A 225 31.74 4.15 -19.66
CA SER A 225 32.69 5.15 -20.17
C SER A 225 32.17 6.58 -19.99
N ASP A 226 30.87 6.81 -20.25
CA ASP A 226 30.20 8.10 -20.09
C ASP A 226 30.11 8.60 -18.63
N LEU A 227 30.23 7.69 -17.66
CA LEU A 227 30.23 8.01 -16.23
C LEU A 227 31.63 8.37 -15.71
N ASP A 228 32.58 8.65 -16.62
CA ASP A 228 33.98 9.02 -16.34
C ASP A 228 34.75 7.98 -15.49
N TYR A 229 34.38 6.70 -15.59
CA TYR A 229 35.12 5.63 -14.93
C TYR A 229 36.32 5.18 -15.77
N ASP A 230 37.51 5.70 -15.45
CA ASP A 230 38.78 5.39 -16.13
C ASP A 230 39.40 4.04 -15.70
N TYR A 231 38.59 2.96 -15.68
CA TYR A 231 39.07 1.61 -15.37
C TYR A 231 39.39 0.83 -16.65
N LYS A 232 40.61 0.27 -16.69
CA LYS A 232 41.24 -0.21 -17.93
C LYS A 232 40.68 -1.52 -18.49
N ASN A 233 39.89 -2.28 -17.71
CA ASN A 233 39.43 -3.61 -18.09
C ASN A 233 37.92 -3.80 -17.87
N LEU A 234 37.09 -3.10 -18.66
CA LEU A 234 35.62 -3.24 -18.61
C LEU A 234 35.14 -4.68 -18.83
N ASN A 235 35.85 -5.49 -19.63
CA ASN A 235 35.53 -6.90 -19.86
C ASN A 235 35.69 -7.78 -18.60
N LEU A 236 36.61 -7.43 -17.69
CA LEU A 236 36.70 -8.07 -16.37
C LEU A 236 35.43 -7.78 -15.57
N TYR A 237 35.01 -6.52 -15.52
CA TYR A 237 33.87 -6.08 -14.73
C TYR A 237 32.53 -6.59 -15.27
N TYR A 238 32.38 -6.67 -16.61
CA TYR A 238 31.21 -7.29 -17.23
C TYR A 238 31.06 -8.76 -16.80
N ARG A 239 32.15 -9.53 -16.80
CA ARG A 239 32.13 -10.92 -16.32
C ARG A 239 31.89 -11.02 -14.81
N LEU A 240 32.54 -10.15 -14.03
CA LEU A 240 32.40 -10.10 -12.57
C LEU A 240 30.95 -9.84 -12.16
N ALA A 241 30.28 -8.93 -12.84
CA ALA A 241 28.87 -8.56 -12.63
C ALA A 241 27.89 -9.73 -12.81
N GLN A 242 28.26 -10.74 -13.59
CA GLN A 242 27.43 -11.92 -13.90
C GLN A 242 27.70 -13.12 -12.98
N GLU A 243 28.62 -12.99 -12.01
CA GLU A 243 28.97 -14.10 -11.13
C GLU A 243 27.95 -14.31 -9.99
N ASN A 244 27.30 -15.48 -9.95
CA ASN A 244 26.28 -15.83 -8.94
C ASN A 244 26.75 -15.65 -7.48
N LYS A 245 28.04 -15.80 -7.19
CA LYS A 245 28.61 -15.63 -5.83
C LYS A 245 28.56 -14.18 -5.32
N LEU A 246 28.31 -13.21 -6.21
CA LEU A 246 28.25 -11.77 -5.90
C LEU A 246 26.82 -11.21 -5.82
N VAL A 247 25.78 -12.02 -6.01
CA VAL A 247 24.38 -11.54 -5.94
C VAL A 247 24.09 -10.83 -4.61
N ASP A 248 24.43 -11.45 -3.46
CA ASP A 248 24.26 -10.83 -2.14
C ASP A 248 25.12 -9.57 -1.91
N PHE A 249 26.23 -9.47 -2.63
CA PHE A 249 27.10 -8.30 -2.58
C PHE A 249 26.43 -7.13 -3.32
N TYR A 250 25.97 -7.34 -4.55
CA TYR A 250 25.27 -6.31 -5.31
C TYR A 250 23.93 -5.91 -4.69
N LYS A 251 23.19 -6.87 -4.12
CA LYS A 251 21.96 -6.57 -3.37
C LYS A 251 22.22 -5.61 -2.20
N ARG A 252 23.31 -5.80 -1.46
CA ARG A 252 23.68 -4.88 -0.37
C ARG A 252 24.11 -3.51 -0.90
N LEU A 253 24.90 -3.47 -1.97
CA LEU A 253 25.26 -2.19 -2.60
C LEU A 253 24.02 -1.43 -3.06
N TYR A 254 23.08 -2.11 -3.70
CA TYR A 254 21.83 -1.52 -4.15
C TYR A 254 21.06 -0.85 -3.02
N LEU A 255 20.81 -1.57 -1.92
CA LEU A 255 20.06 -1.06 -0.77
C LEU A 255 20.73 0.13 -0.08
N ASN A 256 22.05 0.27 -0.19
CA ASN A 256 22.83 1.32 0.48
C ASN A 256 23.08 2.57 -0.40
N ASN A 257 22.66 2.57 -1.67
CA ASN A 257 23.05 3.61 -2.65
C ASN A 257 21.86 4.27 -3.37
N GLU A 258 20.76 4.56 -2.66
CA GLU A 258 19.53 5.13 -3.24
C GLU A 258 19.76 6.43 -4.05
N SER A 259 20.58 7.35 -3.54
CA SER A 259 20.88 8.61 -4.24
C SER A 259 21.61 8.39 -5.57
N PHE A 260 22.54 7.43 -5.58
CA PHE A 260 23.28 7.06 -6.78
C PHE A 260 22.38 6.37 -7.81
N LEU A 261 21.51 5.47 -7.38
CA LEU A 261 20.52 4.83 -8.25
C LEU A 261 19.63 5.84 -8.97
N LYS A 262 19.22 6.92 -8.27
CA LYS A 262 18.48 8.03 -8.89
C LYS A 262 19.31 8.75 -9.95
N THR A 263 20.60 8.97 -9.72
CA THR A 263 21.53 9.56 -10.70
C THR A 263 21.63 8.67 -11.94
N ILE A 264 21.86 7.37 -11.75
CA ILE A 264 21.98 6.39 -12.85
C ILE A 264 20.66 6.27 -13.62
N SER A 265 19.53 6.26 -12.92
CA SER A 265 18.20 6.25 -13.54
C SER A 265 17.95 7.48 -14.42
N ASN A 266 18.37 8.68 -13.96
CA ASN A 266 18.27 9.91 -14.75
C ASN A 266 19.25 9.92 -15.94
N TYR A 267 20.45 9.38 -15.75
CA TYR A 267 21.41 9.21 -16.83
C TYR A 267 20.84 8.29 -17.92
N LEU A 268 20.32 7.11 -17.57
CA LEU A 268 19.69 6.20 -18.51
C LEU A 268 18.54 6.87 -19.29
N LYS A 269 17.73 7.68 -18.60
CA LYS A 269 16.68 8.49 -19.24
C LYS A 269 17.24 9.45 -20.30
N SER A 270 18.38 10.09 -20.03
CA SER A 270 19.04 10.98 -21.00
C SER A 270 19.60 10.25 -22.23
N GLN A 271 19.85 8.95 -22.11
CA GLN A 271 20.35 8.10 -23.19
C GLN A 271 19.25 7.41 -23.99
N GLN A 272 17.97 7.63 -23.67
CA GLN A 272 16.84 6.91 -24.28
C GLN A 272 16.94 6.77 -25.81
N ASP A 273 17.29 7.84 -26.52
CA ASP A 273 17.34 7.86 -27.98
C ASP A 273 18.57 7.15 -28.58
N LYS A 274 19.52 6.71 -27.74
CA LYS A 274 20.77 6.04 -28.16
C LYS A 274 20.80 4.55 -27.85
N VAL A 275 19.80 4.03 -27.13
CA VAL A 275 19.75 2.61 -26.75
C VAL A 275 18.62 1.94 -27.51
N ASP A 276 18.96 0.94 -28.32
CA ASP A 276 18.04 0.28 -29.26
C ASP A 276 16.77 -0.27 -28.57
N ILE A 277 16.87 -0.69 -27.30
CA ILE A 277 15.73 -1.23 -26.54
C ILE A 277 14.61 -0.20 -26.28
N PHE A 278 14.90 1.10 -26.41
CA PHE A 278 13.94 2.20 -26.22
C PHE A 278 13.51 2.87 -27.54
N ALA A 279 14.09 2.49 -28.68
CA ALA A 279 13.96 3.21 -29.95
C ALA A 279 12.98 2.57 -30.95
N ASP A 280 12.82 1.24 -30.93
CA ASP A 280 12.01 0.49 -31.90
C ASP A 280 10.58 0.18 -31.41
N LYS A 281 9.75 -0.41 -32.28
CA LYS A 281 8.42 -0.95 -31.96
C LYS A 281 8.48 -1.73 -30.64
N PHE A 282 7.89 -1.16 -29.60
CA PHE A 282 8.08 -1.63 -28.23
C PHE A 282 7.53 -3.04 -28.04
N GLU A 283 8.41 -4.00 -27.79
CA GLU A 283 8.07 -5.40 -27.49
C GLU A 283 8.31 -5.64 -26.00
N TYR A 284 7.23 -5.80 -25.23
CA TYR A 284 7.28 -5.87 -23.75
C TYR A 284 8.18 -6.98 -23.22
N SER A 285 8.04 -8.20 -23.75
CA SER A 285 8.85 -9.33 -23.32
C SER A 285 10.33 -9.11 -23.62
N LYS A 286 10.66 -8.65 -24.84
CA LYS A 286 12.03 -8.33 -25.26
C LYS A 286 12.63 -7.21 -24.41
N TYR A 287 11.83 -6.19 -24.08
CA TYR A 287 12.25 -5.11 -23.19
C TYR A 287 12.62 -5.65 -21.81
N LEU A 288 11.74 -6.43 -21.18
CA LEU A 288 11.96 -7.04 -19.86
C LEU A 288 13.19 -7.94 -19.83
N ASP A 289 13.49 -8.63 -20.93
CA ASP A 289 14.66 -9.51 -21.04
C ASP A 289 15.99 -8.75 -21.16
N ASN A 290 15.97 -7.48 -21.59
CA ASN A 290 17.17 -6.68 -21.89
C ASN A 290 17.36 -5.45 -20.98
N ILE A 291 16.67 -5.39 -19.84
CA ILE A 291 16.87 -4.38 -18.80
C ILE A 291 17.37 -5.01 -17.50
N SER A 292 17.72 -4.20 -16.51
CA SER A 292 18.17 -4.69 -15.20
C SER A 292 17.00 -4.97 -14.25
N GLY A 293 15.99 -4.10 -14.20
CA GLY A 293 14.90 -4.15 -13.21
C GLY A 293 15.22 -3.41 -11.90
N TYR A 294 16.32 -2.68 -11.85
CA TYR A 294 16.82 -1.98 -10.65
C TYR A 294 16.53 -0.48 -10.66
N LEU A 295 16.11 0.10 -11.79
CA LEU A 295 16.01 1.56 -11.96
C LEU A 295 14.55 2.02 -12.15
N ASP A 296 14.18 3.12 -11.48
CA ASP A 296 12.86 3.76 -11.61
C ASP A 296 12.50 4.05 -13.08
N TYR A 297 13.46 4.53 -13.87
CA TYR A 297 13.23 4.87 -15.26
C TYR A 297 12.85 3.67 -16.12
N GLU A 298 13.40 2.48 -15.85
CA GLU A 298 13.03 1.27 -16.58
C GLU A 298 11.55 0.93 -16.36
N LEU A 299 11.11 0.97 -15.09
CA LEU A 299 9.72 0.73 -14.72
C LEU A 299 8.78 1.80 -15.29
N ASP A 300 9.15 3.07 -15.14
CA ASP A 300 8.35 4.19 -15.62
C ASP A 300 8.23 4.20 -17.15
N TYR A 301 9.29 3.83 -17.88
CA TYR A 301 9.24 3.70 -19.34
C TYR A 301 8.30 2.57 -19.77
N LEU A 302 8.34 1.43 -19.09
CA LEU A 302 7.45 0.30 -19.34
C LEU A 302 5.98 0.65 -19.09
N ILE A 303 5.66 1.17 -17.90
CA ILE A 303 4.29 1.55 -17.53
C ILE A 303 3.76 2.60 -18.50
N LYS A 304 4.58 3.59 -18.86
CA LYS A 304 4.17 4.62 -19.83
C LYS A 304 3.79 4.04 -21.19
N ASN A 305 4.52 3.04 -21.70
CA ASN A 305 4.18 2.40 -22.97
C ASN A 305 2.96 1.50 -22.88
N LEU A 306 2.81 0.75 -21.77
CA LEU A 306 1.59 -0.02 -21.52
C LEU A 306 0.36 0.89 -21.45
N LEU A 307 0.42 2.00 -20.73
CA LEU A 307 -0.66 2.98 -20.65
C LEU A 307 -0.99 3.60 -22.02
N LYS A 308 0.00 3.86 -22.88
CA LYS A 308 -0.26 4.31 -24.26
C LYS A 308 -1.00 3.25 -25.07
N ASP A 309 -0.68 1.97 -24.88
CA ASP A 309 -1.40 0.89 -25.54
C ASP A 309 -2.88 0.88 -25.13
N LEU A 310 -3.21 1.10 -23.85
CA LEU A 310 -4.60 1.16 -23.35
C LEU A 310 -5.47 2.23 -24.01
N ILE A 311 -4.86 3.30 -24.54
CA ILE A 311 -5.59 4.34 -25.30
C ILE A 311 -6.25 3.72 -26.53
N THR A 312 -5.58 2.76 -27.17
CA THR A 312 -5.97 2.20 -28.47
C THR A 312 -6.43 0.75 -28.42
N LYS A 313 -5.97 -0.01 -27.43
CA LYS A 313 -6.23 -1.45 -27.26
C LYS A 313 -6.99 -1.69 -25.95
N GLU A 314 -7.73 -2.78 -25.90
CA GLU A 314 -8.33 -3.27 -24.66
C GLU A 314 -7.34 -4.16 -23.90
N VAL A 315 -7.55 -4.30 -22.59
CA VAL A 315 -6.78 -5.22 -21.77
C VAL A 315 -7.23 -6.66 -22.05
N ASP A 316 -6.28 -7.53 -22.34
CA ASP A 316 -6.47 -8.98 -22.52
C ASP A 316 -5.59 -9.78 -21.55
N LYS A 317 -5.64 -11.11 -21.65
CA LYS A 317 -4.87 -12.02 -20.77
C LYS A 317 -3.35 -11.85 -20.90
N TYR A 318 -2.85 -11.36 -22.03
CA TYR A 318 -1.43 -11.12 -22.22
C TYR A 318 -0.92 -10.00 -21.30
N TYR A 319 -1.67 -8.89 -21.18
CA TYR A 319 -1.30 -7.80 -20.24
C TYR A 319 -1.28 -8.29 -18.80
N LEU A 320 -2.21 -9.16 -18.42
CA LEU A 320 -2.24 -9.74 -17.07
C LEU A 320 -1.05 -10.69 -16.85
N SER A 321 -0.74 -11.52 -17.83
CA SER A 321 0.42 -12.42 -17.78
C SER A 321 1.75 -11.66 -17.77
N LEU A 322 1.80 -10.47 -18.38
CA LEU A 322 2.97 -9.59 -18.28
C LEU A 322 3.21 -9.11 -16.85
N LEU A 323 2.16 -8.87 -16.05
CA LEU A 323 2.33 -8.39 -14.68
C LEU A 323 3.23 -9.32 -13.85
N SER A 324 3.09 -10.65 -13.97
CA SER A 324 3.96 -11.58 -13.26
C SER A 324 5.42 -11.43 -13.67
N LYS A 325 5.70 -11.25 -14.98
CA LYS A 325 7.06 -11.07 -15.48
C LYS A 325 7.63 -9.73 -15.01
N ILE A 326 6.80 -8.69 -14.93
CA ILE A 326 7.18 -7.37 -14.42
C ILE A 326 7.51 -7.46 -12.93
N GLU A 327 6.65 -8.11 -12.13
CA GLU A 327 6.88 -8.27 -10.70
C GLU A 327 8.18 -9.00 -10.38
N LYS A 328 8.41 -10.14 -11.04
CA LYS A 328 9.69 -10.87 -10.91
C LYS A 328 10.88 -10.02 -11.34
N LYS A 329 10.76 -9.26 -12.44
CA LYS A 329 11.85 -8.45 -12.99
C LYS A 329 12.22 -7.27 -12.08
N PHE A 330 11.22 -6.59 -11.53
CA PHE A 330 11.38 -5.38 -10.71
C PHE A 330 11.34 -5.65 -9.21
N ALA A 331 11.33 -6.91 -8.77
CA ALA A 331 11.40 -7.30 -7.36
C ALA A 331 12.53 -6.59 -6.58
N PRO A 332 13.75 -6.36 -7.14
CA PRO A 332 14.76 -5.55 -6.46
C PRO A 332 14.31 -4.11 -6.19
N LEU A 333 13.68 -3.46 -7.18
CA LEU A 333 13.18 -2.09 -7.10
C LEU A 333 12.01 -1.93 -6.14
N PHE A 334 11.18 -2.96 -5.97
CA PHE A 334 10.04 -2.94 -5.07
C PHE A 334 10.40 -2.99 -3.57
N ASN A 335 11.68 -3.13 -3.23
CA ASN A 335 12.15 -2.84 -1.87
C ASN A 335 11.98 -1.35 -1.50
N PHE A 336 11.83 -0.46 -2.50
CA PHE A 336 11.51 0.94 -2.30
C PHE A 336 10.00 1.18 -2.39
N GLU A 337 9.40 1.63 -1.29
CA GLU A 337 7.95 1.80 -1.14
C GLU A 337 7.30 2.62 -2.27
N LYS A 338 7.99 3.67 -2.74
CA LYS A 338 7.50 4.54 -3.81
C LYS A 338 7.32 3.79 -5.14
N ALA A 339 8.28 2.94 -5.52
CA ALA A 339 8.21 2.21 -6.78
C ALA A 339 7.11 1.16 -6.73
N LEU A 340 7.04 0.40 -5.62
CA LEU A 340 5.99 -0.58 -5.38
C LEU A 340 4.59 0.05 -5.42
N LYS A 341 4.38 1.20 -4.75
CA LYS A 341 3.10 1.91 -4.77
C LYS A 341 2.65 2.30 -6.18
N ASN A 342 3.58 2.78 -7.01
CA ASN A 342 3.25 3.16 -8.40
C ASN A 342 2.90 1.96 -9.26
N PHE A 343 3.65 0.87 -9.11
CA PHE A 343 3.39 -0.35 -9.84
C PHE A 343 2.05 -0.98 -9.42
N ASN A 344 1.75 -1.07 -8.13
CA ASN A 344 0.48 -1.61 -7.62
C ASN A 344 -0.72 -0.81 -8.15
N MET A 345 -0.61 0.52 -8.24
CA MET A 345 -1.65 1.37 -8.85
C MET A 345 -1.88 1.03 -10.32
N PHE A 346 -0.80 0.82 -11.09
CA PHE A 346 -0.89 0.39 -12.49
C PHE A 346 -1.45 -1.03 -12.65
N LYS A 347 -0.97 -1.99 -11.84
CA LYS A 347 -1.47 -3.37 -11.77
C LYS A 347 -2.99 -3.38 -11.53
N LYS A 348 -3.43 -2.61 -10.54
CA LYS A 348 -4.85 -2.46 -10.20
C LYS A 348 -5.67 -1.92 -11.37
N LEU A 349 -5.16 -0.91 -12.10
CA LEU A 349 -5.84 -0.41 -13.29
C LEU A 349 -6.06 -1.51 -14.33
N LEU A 350 -5.03 -2.31 -14.64
CA LEU A 350 -5.14 -3.40 -15.62
C LEU A 350 -6.17 -4.44 -15.19
N ASN A 351 -6.13 -4.87 -13.92
CA ASN A 351 -7.08 -5.84 -13.38
C ASN A 351 -8.52 -5.31 -13.45
N LEU A 352 -8.76 -4.05 -13.06
CA LEU A 352 -10.08 -3.45 -13.11
C LEU A 352 -10.61 -3.28 -14.55
N LEU A 353 -9.75 -2.87 -15.49
CA LEU A 353 -10.13 -2.78 -16.90
C LEU A 353 -10.43 -4.14 -17.52
N TYR A 354 -9.65 -5.18 -17.17
CA TYR A 354 -9.92 -6.54 -17.61
C TYR A 354 -11.24 -7.06 -17.01
N LYS A 355 -11.49 -6.82 -15.73
CA LYS A 355 -12.75 -7.17 -15.05
C LYS A 355 -13.93 -6.53 -15.76
N LEU A 356 -13.89 -5.20 -15.94
CA LEU A 356 -14.92 -4.43 -16.63
C LEU A 356 -15.23 -4.95 -18.05
N ARG A 357 -14.19 -5.35 -18.80
CA ARG A 357 -14.34 -5.92 -20.15
C ARG A 357 -15.05 -7.28 -20.16
N ASN A 358 -14.85 -8.08 -19.12
CA ASN A 358 -15.36 -9.46 -19.04
C ASN A 358 -16.60 -9.59 -18.15
N ILE A 359 -17.26 -8.48 -17.79
CA ILE A 359 -18.56 -8.52 -17.13
C ILE A 359 -19.52 -9.25 -18.06
N VAL A 360 -19.98 -10.41 -17.61
CA VAL A 360 -20.99 -11.22 -18.31
C VAL A 360 -22.31 -10.46 -18.28
N ASP A 361 -23.16 -10.65 -19.30
CA ASP A 361 -24.55 -10.18 -19.22
C ASP A 361 -25.17 -10.78 -17.95
N LEU A 362 -25.41 -9.92 -16.96
CA LEU A 362 -25.98 -10.32 -15.68
C LEU A 362 -27.39 -10.87 -15.95
N ASP A 363 -27.64 -12.11 -15.57
CA ASP A 363 -28.93 -12.76 -15.77
C ASP A 363 -30.06 -11.91 -15.14
N ASN A 364 -31.30 -12.12 -15.59
CA ASN A 364 -32.49 -11.45 -15.03
C ASN A 364 -32.84 -11.93 -13.60
N ASN A 365 -31.88 -12.26 -12.76
CA ASN A 365 -32.12 -12.62 -11.37
C ASN A 365 -31.43 -11.64 -10.40
N PHE A 366 -32.05 -11.43 -9.24
CA PHE A 366 -31.61 -10.39 -8.31
C PHE A 366 -30.29 -10.77 -7.64
N THR A 367 -30.08 -12.06 -7.36
CA THR A 367 -28.87 -12.58 -6.71
C THR A 367 -27.61 -12.20 -7.47
N ASP A 368 -27.59 -12.36 -8.79
CA ASP A 368 -26.42 -12.03 -9.62
C ASP A 368 -26.10 -10.54 -9.57
N TRP A 369 -27.13 -9.67 -9.60
CA TRP A 369 -26.94 -8.23 -9.38
C TRP A 369 -26.37 -7.91 -8.01
N THR A 370 -26.81 -8.62 -6.96
CA THR A 370 -26.27 -8.41 -5.60
C THR A 370 -24.84 -8.90 -5.47
N THR A 371 -24.48 -10.02 -6.10
CA THR A 371 -23.10 -10.54 -6.13
C THR A 371 -22.20 -9.58 -6.90
N PHE A 372 -22.60 -9.21 -8.11
CA PHE A 372 -21.89 -8.24 -8.93
C PHE A 372 -21.69 -6.89 -8.23
N TYR A 373 -22.73 -6.35 -7.59
CA TYR A 373 -22.60 -5.07 -6.88
C TYR A 373 -21.52 -5.13 -5.81
N ARG A 374 -21.51 -6.20 -5.00
CA ARG A 374 -20.65 -6.33 -3.83
C ARG A 374 -19.21 -6.72 -4.17
N GLU A 375 -19.06 -7.63 -5.11
CA GLU A 375 -17.77 -8.25 -5.45
C GLU A 375 -17.07 -7.57 -6.62
N GLU A 376 -17.78 -6.77 -7.43
CA GLU A 376 -17.23 -6.18 -8.65
C GLU A 376 -17.43 -4.67 -8.74
N TYR A 377 -18.67 -4.21 -8.63
CA TYR A 377 -19.00 -2.80 -8.84
C TYR A 377 -18.34 -1.90 -7.80
N LEU A 378 -18.34 -2.31 -6.53
CA LEU A 378 -17.71 -1.55 -5.44
C LEU A 378 -16.18 -1.47 -5.58
N ASP A 379 -15.54 -2.48 -6.17
CA ASP A 379 -14.10 -2.44 -6.48
C ASP A 379 -13.80 -1.45 -7.60
N LEU A 380 -14.64 -1.44 -8.64
CA LEU A 380 -14.51 -0.53 -9.78
C LEU A 380 -14.78 0.92 -9.37
N ASN A 381 -15.84 1.14 -8.57
CA ASN A 381 -16.36 2.46 -8.22
C ASN A 381 -16.38 2.71 -6.70
N ASN A 382 -15.25 2.47 -6.04
CA ASN A 382 -15.11 2.71 -4.61
C ASN A 382 -15.07 4.22 -4.33
N ASN A 383 -16.06 4.76 -3.60
CA ASN A 383 -16.13 6.18 -3.26
C ASN A 383 -15.58 6.51 -1.86
N LEU A 384 -15.32 5.50 -1.02
CA LEU A 384 -14.77 5.67 0.33
C LEU A 384 -13.23 5.64 0.35
N GLU A 385 -12.63 4.97 -0.62
CA GLU A 385 -11.19 4.84 -0.75
C GLU A 385 -10.75 5.34 -2.12
N GLU A 386 -10.38 6.62 -2.20
CA GLU A 386 -10.01 7.26 -3.46
C GLU A 386 -8.88 6.55 -4.20
N GLU A 387 -7.95 5.90 -3.49
CA GLU A 387 -6.86 5.14 -4.11
C GLU A 387 -7.33 3.84 -4.78
N LYS A 388 -8.51 3.34 -4.41
CA LYS A 388 -9.13 2.15 -5.02
C LYS A 388 -10.02 2.50 -6.22
N ASN A 389 -10.52 3.73 -6.32
CA ASN A 389 -11.41 4.16 -7.40
C ASN A 389 -10.71 4.19 -8.77
N ILE A 390 -11.29 3.53 -9.77
CA ILE A 390 -10.70 3.43 -11.10
C ILE A 390 -10.45 4.80 -11.76
N PHE A 391 -11.34 5.78 -11.57
CA PHE A 391 -11.21 7.11 -12.17
C PHE A 391 -10.02 7.87 -11.56
N ASN A 392 -9.87 7.80 -10.24
CA ASN A 392 -8.74 8.42 -9.55
C ASN A 392 -7.42 7.74 -9.90
N ILE A 393 -7.41 6.41 -10.07
CA ILE A 393 -6.24 5.66 -10.54
C ILE A 393 -5.83 6.16 -11.94
N ILE A 394 -6.79 6.28 -12.87
CA ILE A 394 -6.54 6.81 -14.21
C ILE A 394 -5.96 8.23 -14.15
N GLU A 395 -6.53 9.12 -13.34
CA GLU A 395 -6.08 10.51 -13.22
C GLU A 395 -4.68 10.63 -12.59
N LYS A 396 -4.39 9.86 -11.54
CA LYS A 396 -3.06 9.82 -10.90
C LYS A 396 -1.99 9.30 -11.87
N LEU A 397 -2.28 8.23 -12.60
CA LEU A 397 -1.35 7.68 -13.59
C LEU A 397 -1.17 8.62 -14.80
N ALA A 398 -2.25 9.23 -15.29
CA ALA A 398 -2.19 10.24 -16.36
C ALA A 398 -1.30 11.42 -15.97
N GLY A 399 -1.48 11.96 -14.76
CA GLY A 399 -0.68 13.05 -14.22
C GLY A 399 0.79 12.67 -14.02
N LYS A 400 1.06 11.50 -13.42
CA LYS A 400 2.43 11.01 -13.18
C LYS A 400 3.22 10.83 -14.48
N TYR A 401 2.61 10.23 -15.50
CA TYR A 401 3.28 9.90 -16.77
C TYR A 401 3.13 10.98 -17.85
N ASN A 402 2.43 12.07 -17.54
CA ASN A 402 2.09 13.15 -18.48
C ASN A 402 1.46 12.60 -19.77
N LEU A 403 0.42 11.77 -19.60
CA LEU A 403 -0.35 11.15 -20.68
C LEU A 403 -1.79 11.65 -20.66
N ASN A 404 -2.42 11.72 -21.84
CA ASN A 404 -3.86 11.93 -21.94
C ASN A 404 -4.57 10.57 -21.99
N LEU A 405 -5.20 10.18 -20.88
CA LEU A 405 -6.00 8.96 -20.75
C LEU A 405 -7.51 9.23 -20.82
N SER A 406 -7.94 10.36 -21.40
CA SER A 406 -9.36 10.71 -21.48
C SER A 406 -10.20 9.66 -22.23
N SER A 407 -9.65 9.04 -23.28
CA SER A 407 -10.34 7.96 -24.00
C SER A 407 -10.57 6.72 -23.13
N VAL A 408 -9.62 6.38 -22.26
CA VAL A 408 -9.75 5.28 -21.29
C VAL A 408 -10.82 5.62 -20.27
N LYS A 409 -10.80 6.85 -19.73
CA LYS A 409 -11.82 7.34 -18.79
C LYS A 409 -13.22 7.27 -19.40
N VAL A 410 -13.41 7.76 -20.63
CA VAL A 410 -14.70 7.73 -21.35
C VAL A 410 -15.19 6.30 -21.59
N LYS A 411 -14.31 5.36 -21.94
CA LYS A 411 -14.67 3.93 -22.07
C LYS A 411 -15.23 3.37 -20.74
N VAL A 412 -14.52 3.63 -19.64
CA VAL A 412 -14.97 3.18 -18.30
C VAL A 412 -16.31 3.81 -17.92
N GLU A 413 -16.46 5.12 -18.11
CA GLU A 413 -17.73 5.82 -17.87
C GLU A 413 -18.87 5.23 -18.70
N THR A 414 -18.62 4.90 -19.97
CA THR A 414 -19.62 4.36 -20.89
C THR A 414 -20.12 2.99 -20.43
N GLU A 415 -19.21 2.08 -20.07
CA GLU A 415 -19.58 0.74 -19.60
C GLU A 415 -20.27 0.78 -18.24
N LEU A 416 -19.77 1.58 -17.27
CA LEU A 416 -20.45 1.72 -15.98
C LEU A 416 -21.85 2.33 -16.12
N ASN A 417 -22.04 3.31 -17.01
CA ASN A 417 -23.35 3.88 -17.30
C ASN A 417 -24.29 2.85 -17.94
N LYS A 418 -23.78 2.01 -18.85
CA LYS A 418 -24.54 0.91 -19.46
C LYS A 418 -25.00 -0.09 -18.40
N ILE A 419 -24.12 -0.51 -17.50
CA ILE A 419 -24.43 -1.44 -16.40
C ILE A 419 -25.47 -0.85 -15.46
N ASN A 420 -25.27 0.41 -15.02
CA ASN A 420 -26.25 1.10 -14.17
C ASN A 420 -27.62 1.17 -14.83
N ARG A 421 -27.69 1.49 -16.14
CA ARG A 421 -28.93 1.49 -16.91
C ARG A 421 -29.58 0.12 -16.96
N GLN A 422 -28.83 -0.94 -17.22
CA GLN A 422 -29.33 -2.32 -17.22
C GLN A 422 -29.95 -2.68 -15.87
N TYR A 423 -29.29 -2.33 -14.75
CA TYR A 423 -29.83 -2.56 -13.41
C TYR A 423 -31.12 -1.78 -13.17
N GLU A 424 -31.15 -0.48 -13.47
CA GLU A 424 -32.33 0.35 -13.22
C GLU A 424 -33.55 -0.18 -14.00
N GLU A 425 -33.37 -0.54 -15.28
CA GLU A 425 -34.42 -1.14 -16.11
C GLU A 425 -34.83 -2.54 -15.61
N TYR A 426 -33.87 -3.37 -15.22
CA TYR A 426 -34.13 -4.67 -14.61
C TYR A 426 -34.99 -4.52 -13.35
N LEU A 427 -34.58 -3.63 -12.44
CA LEU A 427 -35.26 -3.41 -11.17
C LEU A 427 -36.68 -2.92 -11.38
N ILE A 428 -36.89 -1.90 -12.22
CA ILE A 428 -38.23 -1.34 -12.51
C ILE A 428 -39.16 -2.41 -13.12
N ASN A 429 -38.68 -3.20 -14.09
CA ASN A 429 -39.50 -4.19 -14.78
C ASN A 429 -39.85 -5.42 -13.93
N ASN A 430 -39.01 -5.73 -12.93
CA ASN A 430 -39.21 -6.91 -12.06
C ASN A 430 -39.68 -6.54 -10.64
N TYR A 431 -39.86 -5.24 -10.35
CA TYR A 431 -40.04 -4.74 -8.98
C TYR A 431 -41.20 -5.42 -8.23
N GLU A 432 -42.37 -5.52 -8.87
CA GLU A 432 -43.57 -6.14 -8.27
C GLU A 432 -43.31 -7.59 -7.84
N SER A 433 -42.59 -8.36 -8.67
CA SER A 433 -42.22 -9.74 -8.36
C SER A 433 -41.24 -9.79 -7.19
N LEU A 434 -40.21 -8.94 -7.21
CA LEU A 434 -39.14 -8.93 -6.19
C LEU A 434 -39.68 -8.58 -4.79
N ILE A 435 -40.61 -7.63 -4.70
CA ILE A 435 -41.18 -7.21 -3.41
C ILE A 435 -42.39 -8.04 -2.99
N SER A 436 -42.90 -8.92 -3.87
CA SER A 436 -44.07 -9.76 -3.60
C SER A 436 -43.86 -10.65 -2.36
N SER A 437 -44.94 -11.25 -1.87
CA SER A 437 -44.85 -12.21 -0.76
C SER A 437 -44.11 -13.50 -1.11
N GLU A 438 -43.90 -13.78 -2.40
CA GLU A 438 -43.20 -15.00 -2.87
C GLU A 438 -41.69 -14.84 -2.74
N GLU A 439 -41.13 -13.75 -3.28
CA GLU A 439 -39.69 -13.42 -3.21
C GLU A 439 -39.32 -12.71 -1.90
N ASN A 440 -40.23 -11.89 -1.37
CA ASN A 440 -40.17 -11.26 -0.05
C ASN A 440 -38.90 -10.41 0.20
N LEU A 441 -38.28 -9.88 -0.86
CA LEU A 441 -37.01 -9.14 -0.79
C LEU A 441 -37.17 -7.71 -0.25
N GLY A 442 -38.37 -7.14 -0.37
CA GLY A 442 -38.65 -5.76 0.06
C GLY A 442 -38.50 -5.59 1.58
N ILE A 443 -37.87 -4.50 1.99
CA ILE A 443 -37.53 -4.21 3.40
C ILE A 443 -38.71 -4.30 4.39
N CYS A 444 -39.95 -4.10 3.94
CA CYS A 444 -41.13 -4.22 4.79
C CYS A 444 -41.36 -5.65 5.32
N SER A 445 -40.80 -6.67 4.66
CA SER A 445 -40.90 -8.07 5.10
C SER A 445 -40.04 -8.41 6.30
N LYS A 446 -39.01 -7.58 6.56
CA LYS A 446 -37.92 -7.92 7.49
C LYS A 446 -38.33 -7.91 8.96
N LEU A 447 -39.45 -7.26 9.33
CA LEU A 447 -40.01 -7.41 10.69
C LEU A 447 -40.49 -8.83 10.99
N GLU A 448 -40.97 -9.57 9.98
CA GLU A 448 -41.38 -10.96 10.19
C GLU A 448 -40.16 -11.84 10.45
N GLU A 449 -39.03 -11.55 9.80
CA GLU A 449 -37.74 -12.20 10.07
C GLU A 449 -37.25 -11.89 11.50
N ILE A 450 -37.29 -10.62 11.92
CA ILE A 450 -37.00 -10.19 13.29
C ILE A 450 -37.88 -10.92 14.30
N LYS A 451 -39.17 -11.04 14.00
CA LYS A 451 -40.14 -11.73 14.87
C LYS A 451 -39.82 -13.22 15.01
N ARG A 452 -39.37 -13.89 13.95
CA ARG A 452 -38.98 -15.31 13.97
C ARG A 452 -37.73 -15.58 14.82
N ILE A 453 -36.78 -14.65 14.83
CA ILE A 453 -35.53 -14.78 15.61
C ILE A 453 -35.66 -14.26 17.06
N MET A 454 -36.78 -13.61 17.39
CA MET A 454 -37.10 -13.16 18.72
C MET A 454 -37.78 -14.30 19.50
N ASN A 455 -37.10 -14.81 20.52
CA ASN A 455 -37.57 -15.96 21.31
C ASN A 455 -37.77 -15.54 22.77
N ARG A 456 -38.55 -16.32 23.53
CA ARG A 456 -38.60 -16.13 25.00
C ARG A 456 -37.20 -16.26 25.59
N GLY A 457 -36.73 -15.18 26.21
CA GLY A 457 -35.41 -15.12 26.82
C GLY A 457 -34.31 -14.63 25.88
N THR A 458 -34.53 -14.48 24.58
CA THR A 458 -33.50 -14.01 23.63
C THR A 458 -33.95 -12.66 23.03
N PRO A 459 -33.50 -11.52 23.59
CA PRO A 459 -33.88 -10.21 23.05
C PRO A 459 -33.22 -9.96 21.70
N VAL A 460 -33.83 -9.09 20.90
CA VAL A 460 -33.25 -8.60 19.65
C VAL A 460 -32.89 -7.13 19.79
N ILE A 461 -31.70 -6.75 19.32
CA ILE A 461 -31.27 -5.36 19.20
C ILE A 461 -31.27 -5.02 17.71
N MET A 462 -32.27 -4.27 17.25
CA MET A 462 -32.39 -3.79 15.89
C MET A 462 -31.74 -2.40 15.77
N ILE A 463 -30.75 -2.29 14.91
CA ILE A 463 -30.01 -1.07 14.61
C ILE A 463 -30.29 -0.70 13.15
N VAL A 464 -30.91 0.44 12.93
CA VAL A 464 -31.14 1.01 11.60
C VAL A 464 -30.21 2.20 11.42
N ILE A 465 -29.31 2.12 10.45
CA ILE A 465 -28.35 3.17 10.12
C ILE A 465 -28.87 3.88 8.87
N ASP A 466 -29.11 5.19 8.99
CA ASP A 466 -29.62 6.01 7.87
C ASP A 466 -28.63 6.05 6.69
N ALA A 467 -29.13 5.91 5.46
CA ALA A 467 -28.39 6.04 4.21
C ALA A 467 -27.12 5.15 4.07
N MET A 468 -27.06 4.02 4.78
CA MET A 468 -25.88 3.14 4.78
C MET A 468 -25.74 2.37 3.45
N ARG A 469 -24.61 2.56 2.77
CA ARG A 469 -24.23 1.78 1.58
C ARG A 469 -23.54 0.47 1.97
N TRP A 470 -23.43 -0.44 1.02
CA TRP A 470 -22.79 -1.74 1.26
C TRP A 470 -21.30 -1.65 1.60
N ASP A 471 -20.56 -0.75 0.96
CA ASP A 471 -19.14 -0.51 1.27
C ASP A 471 -18.93 0.01 2.71
N MET A 472 -19.88 0.78 3.26
CA MET A 472 -19.86 1.15 4.67
C MET A 472 -20.18 -0.03 5.58
N TRP A 473 -21.14 -0.87 5.18
CA TRP A 473 -21.47 -2.08 5.92
C TRP A 473 -20.26 -3.03 6.00
N ASP A 474 -19.44 -3.13 4.96
CA ASP A 474 -18.22 -3.92 4.99
C ASP A 474 -17.25 -3.45 6.10
N ILE A 475 -17.07 -2.13 6.23
CA ILE A 475 -16.30 -1.52 7.32
C ILE A 475 -16.96 -1.82 8.68
N ILE A 476 -18.26 -1.57 8.81
CA ILE A 476 -19.00 -1.72 10.08
C ILE A 476 -19.00 -3.18 10.56
N SER A 477 -19.22 -4.13 9.65
CA SER A 477 -19.18 -5.56 9.95
C SER A 477 -17.80 -6.01 10.42
N SER A 478 -16.72 -5.50 9.81
CA SER A 478 -15.35 -5.75 10.29
C SER A 478 -15.15 -5.29 11.74
N ILE A 479 -15.77 -4.17 12.14
CA ILE A 479 -15.69 -3.66 13.51
C ILE A 479 -16.48 -4.57 14.45
N PHE A 480 -17.68 -5.03 14.09
CA PHE A 480 -18.44 -5.98 14.89
C PHE A 480 -17.68 -7.29 15.13
N GLU A 481 -16.98 -7.79 14.10
CA GLU A 481 -16.15 -8.99 14.19
C GLU A 481 -15.01 -8.83 15.22
N LYS A 482 -14.37 -7.66 15.30
CA LYS A 482 -13.35 -7.36 16.35
C LYS A 482 -13.89 -7.56 17.76
N TYR A 483 -15.20 -7.32 17.96
CA TYR A 483 -15.88 -7.47 19.26
C TYR A 483 -16.62 -8.80 19.43
N GLY A 484 -16.39 -9.74 18.50
CA GLY A 484 -16.87 -11.11 18.60
C GLY A 484 -18.25 -11.36 18.00
N PHE A 485 -18.83 -10.37 17.30
CA PHE A 485 -20.14 -10.50 16.66
C PHE A 485 -19.95 -10.83 15.18
N VAL A 486 -20.46 -11.98 14.76
CA VAL A 486 -20.37 -12.45 13.37
C VAL A 486 -21.75 -12.65 12.77
N MET A 487 -21.85 -12.41 11.47
CA MET A 487 -23.08 -12.61 10.73
C MET A 487 -23.45 -14.09 10.62
N THR A 488 -24.74 -14.39 10.68
CA THR A 488 -25.28 -15.75 10.72
C THR A 488 -26.32 -16.05 9.63
N ASN A 489 -26.87 -15.04 8.95
CA ASN A 489 -27.91 -15.16 7.93
C ASN A 489 -27.39 -14.95 6.50
N LYS A 490 -26.39 -15.73 6.06
CA LYS A 490 -25.70 -15.52 4.76
C LYS A 490 -26.64 -15.52 3.54
N GLN A 491 -27.70 -16.34 3.53
CA GLN A 491 -28.64 -16.42 2.40
C GLN A 491 -29.58 -15.20 2.29
N ASP A 492 -29.80 -14.46 3.38
CA ASP A 492 -30.76 -13.35 3.48
C ASP A 492 -30.08 -12.01 3.83
N GLU A 493 -28.77 -11.92 3.60
CA GLU A 493 -27.95 -10.77 4.01
C GLU A 493 -28.25 -9.50 3.20
N VAL A 494 -28.99 -9.65 2.09
CA VAL A 494 -29.39 -8.57 1.20
C VAL A 494 -30.90 -8.41 1.22
N THR A 495 -31.35 -7.16 1.25
CA THR A 495 -32.76 -6.78 1.09
C THR A 495 -32.86 -5.61 0.12
N LEU A 496 -34.08 -5.33 -0.33
CA LEU A 496 -34.37 -4.28 -1.29
C LEU A 496 -35.07 -3.11 -0.59
N SER A 497 -34.50 -1.90 -0.70
CA SER A 497 -35.20 -0.68 -0.32
C SER A 497 -36.51 -0.55 -1.12
N LEU A 498 -37.52 0.09 -0.52
CA LEU A 498 -38.66 0.52 -1.33
C LEU A 498 -38.27 1.62 -2.32
N ILE A 499 -39.04 1.75 -3.39
CA ILE A 499 -38.86 2.75 -4.45
C ILE A 499 -40.04 3.75 -4.38
N PRO A 500 -39.80 5.08 -4.37
CA PRO A 500 -38.50 5.76 -4.20
C PRO A 500 -37.74 5.36 -2.93
N SER A 501 -36.42 5.25 -3.04
CA SER A 501 -35.49 4.89 -1.95
C SER A 501 -35.28 6.03 -0.94
N VAL A 502 -36.35 6.36 -0.23
CA VAL A 502 -36.38 7.46 0.76
C VAL A 502 -36.93 7.00 2.09
N THR A 503 -36.48 7.64 3.17
CA THR A 503 -36.92 7.37 4.54
C THR A 503 -38.44 7.35 4.70
N ASP A 504 -39.15 8.29 4.10
CA ASP A 504 -40.61 8.40 4.25
C ASP A 504 -41.37 7.20 3.68
N ILE A 505 -40.74 6.39 2.83
CA ILE A 505 -41.32 5.19 2.23
C ILE A 505 -40.70 3.95 2.87
N SER A 506 -39.39 3.75 2.71
CA SER A 506 -38.70 2.53 3.13
C SER A 506 -38.69 2.36 4.64
N ARG A 507 -38.26 3.37 5.41
CA ARG A 507 -38.21 3.29 6.89
C ARG A 507 -39.60 3.12 7.46
N ARG A 508 -40.58 3.88 6.96
CA ARG A 508 -41.95 3.80 7.47
C ARG A 508 -42.54 2.41 7.25
N SER A 509 -42.30 1.83 6.09
CA SER A 509 -42.75 0.48 5.76
C SER A 509 -42.03 -0.59 6.56
N LEU A 510 -40.71 -0.45 6.77
CA LEU A 510 -39.93 -1.30 7.68
C LEU A 510 -40.57 -1.31 9.06
N PHE A 511 -40.70 -0.16 9.72
CA PHE A 511 -41.18 -0.09 11.10
C PHE A 511 -42.67 -0.42 11.25
N ALA A 512 -43.46 -0.30 10.17
CA ALA A 512 -44.85 -0.75 10.14
C ALA A 512 -45.02 -2.23 9.80
N GLY A 513 -44.02 -2.89 9.21
CA GLY A 513 -44.12 -4.27 8.73
C GLY A 513 -45.23 -4.45 7.69
N MET A 514 -45.43 -3.45 6.83
CA MET A 514 -46.38 -3.46 5.72
C MET A 514 -45.92 -2.54 4.61
N ASN A 515 -46.46 -2.72 3.41
CA ASN A 515 -46.19 -1.85 2.28
C ASN A 515 -46.67 -0.40 2.54
N TYR A 516 -46.08 0.56 1.82
CA TYR A 516 -46.34 1.97 2.04
C TYR A 516 -47.78 2.38 1.66
N SER A 517 -48.34 1.78 0.61
CA SER A 517 -49.73 2.00 0.18
C SER A 517 -50.74 1.64 1.28
N ASP A 518 -50.57 0.50 1.94
CA ASP A 518 -51.46 0.02 3.00
C ASP A 518 -51.32 0.88 4.26
N LEU A 519 -50.08 1.30 4.57
CA LEU A 519 -49.80 2.22 5.67
C LEU A 519 -50.57 3.53 5.51
N GLN A 520 -50.53 4.10 4.30
CA GLN A 520 -51.23 5.35 3.98
C GLN A 520 -52.75 5.16 3.94
N GLN A 521 -53.25 4.08 3.34
CA GLN A 521 -54.68 3.79 3.29
C GLN A 521 -55.28 3.60 4.70
N LYS A 522 -54.58 2.89 5.59
CA LYS A 522 -55.01 2.73 7.00
C LYS A 522 -54.98 4.04 7.76
N LYS A 523 -54.08 4.97 7.40
CA LYS A 523 -54.09 6.31 7.97
C LYS A 523 -55.29 7.13 7.49
N VAL A 524 -55.52 7.18 6.18
CA VAL A 524 -56.61 7.95 5.56
C VAL A 524 -57.99 7.44 5.99
N SER A 525 -58.17 6.11 6.08
CA SER A 525 -59.41 5.49 6.55
C SER A 525 -59.64 5.61 8.07
N GLY A 526 -58.73 6.23 8.82
CA GLY A 526 -58.85 6.42 10.26
C GLY A 526 -58.55 5.17 11.12
N GLN A 527 -58.09 4.06 10.52
CA GLN A 527 -57.68 2.87 11.27
C GLN A 527 -56.43 3.12 12.13
N PHE A 528 -55.54 4.02 11.69
CA PHE A 528 -54.39 4.47 12.47
C PHE A 528 -54.63 5.83 13.12
N THR A 529 -54.71 5.81 14.46
CA THR A 529 -54.90 7.00 15.29
C THR A 529 -53.65 7.87 15.39
N HIS A 530 -52.46 7.29 15.22
CA HIS A 530 -51.18 8.00 15.19
C HIS A 530 -50.72 8.31 13.76
N GLY A 531 -49.67 9.13 13.62
CA GLY A 531 -49.07 9.45 12.33
C GLY A 531 -48.30 8.26 11.72
N ILE A 532 -48.13 8.29 10.40
CA ILE A 532 -47.30 7.32 9.67
C ILE A 532 -45.81 7.39 10.09
N HIS A 533 -45.37 8.56 10.57
CA HIS A 533 -44.01 8.82 11.03
C HIS A 533 -43.74 8.38 12.48
N ASN A 534 -44.65 7.64 13.13
CA ASN A 534 -44.49 7.23 14.53
C ASN A 534 -43.98 5.78 14.63
N GLU A 535 -42.68 5.58 14.45
CA GLU A 535 -42.04 4.25 14.38
C GLU A 535 -42.34 3.40 15.61
N VAL A 536 -42.21 3.96 16.81
CA VAL A 536 -42.41 3.23 18.07
C VAL A 536 -43.83 2.67 18.20
N LYS A 537 -44.86 3.43 17.81
CA LYS A 537 -46.25 2.95 17.84
C LYS A 537 -46.51 1.89 16.78
N HIS A 538 -45.89 2.02 15.62
CA HIS A 538 -45.99 1.02 14.56
C HIS A 538 -45.33 -0.31 14.93
N LEU A 539 -44.15 -0.27 15.55
CA LEU A 539 -43.51 -1.46 16.13
C LEU A 539 -44.37 -2.08 17.22
N GLN A 540 -44.87 -1.28 18.16
CA GLN A 540 -45.71 -1.79 19.26
C GLN A 540 -47.01 -2.42 18.74
N ARG A 541 -47.57 -1.90 17.64
CA ARG A 541 -48.73 -2.48 16.93
C ARG A 541 -48.38 -3.83 16.28
N TYR A 542 -47.20 -3.95 15.69
CA TYR A 542 -46.76 -5.19 15.04
C TYR A 542 -46.43 -6.27 16.07
N PHE A 543 -45.75 -5.89 17.15
CA PHE A 543 -45.29 -6.75 18.24
C PHE A 543 -46.19 -6.63 19.49
N VAL A 544 -47.47 -6.96 19.32
CA VAL A 544 -48.53 -6.73 20.34
C VAL A 544 -48.20 -7.32 21.73
N HIS A 545 -47.49 -8.45 21.77
CA HIS A 545 -47.20 -9.19 23.00
C HIS A 545 -45.77 -8.99 23.53
N ASN A 546 -45.01 -8.09 22.92
CA ASN A 546 -43.61 -7.86 23.28
C ASN A 546 -43.43 -6.45 23.83
N LYS A 547 -42.51 -6.32 24.78
CA LYS A 547 -42.08 -5.02 25.28
C LYS A 547 -41.04 -4.45 24.33
N ILE A 548 -41.30 -3.25 23.81
CA ILE A 548 -40.44 -2.55 22.86
C ILE A 548 -39.74 -1.39 23.56
N SER A 549 -38.43 -1.30 23.42
CA SER A 549 -37.65 -0.10 23.72
C SER A 549 -37.25 0.56 22.40
N PHE A 550 -37.37 1.88 22.31
CA PHE A 550 -37.08 2.63 21.10
C PHE A 550 -36.29 3.89 21.40
N ALA A 551 -35.25 4.14 20.62
CA ALA A 551 -34.47 5.37 20.71
C ALA A 551 -33.95 5.78 19.32
N LYS A 552 -33.78 7.08 19.13
CA LYS A 552 -33.19 7.69 17.93
C LYS A 552 -32.08 8.64 18.35
N GLY A 553 -30.93 8.56 17.70
CA GLY A 553 -29.80 9.47 17.95
C GLY A 553 -28.45 8.75 17.96
N GLY A 554 -27.56 9.17 18.85
CA GLY A 554 -26.20 8.63 18.98
C GLY A 554 -25.94 7.87 20.29
N LYS A 555 -24.69 7.91 20.74
CA LYS A 555 -24.17 7.13 21.88
C LYS A 555 -24.99 7.24 23.17
N LYS A 556 -25.47 8.44 23.51
CA LYS A 556 -26.27 8.67 24.73
C LYS A 556 -27.63 7.98 24.65
N ALA A 557 -28.29 8.09 23.50
CA ALA A 557 -29.60 7.49 23.25
C ALA A 557 -29.53 5.95 23.31
N PHE A 558 -28.45 5.32 22.81
CA PHE A 558 -28.27 3.87 22.93
C PHE A 558 -28.14 3.41 24.39
N LYS A 559 -27.43 4.16 25.23
CA LYS A 559 -27.32 3.84 26.67
C LYS A 559 -28.65 3.97 27.40
N GLU A 560 -29.50 4.91 27.00
CA GLU A 560 -30.84 5.08 27.56
C GLU A 560 -31.78 3.96 27.10
N LEU A 561 -31.67 3.52 25.84
CA LEU A 561 -32.45 2.45 25.22
C LEU A 561 -32.41 1.13 26.03
N ILE A 562 -31.24 0.78 26.56
CA ILE A 562 -30.99 -0.48 27.27
C ILE A 562 -31.28 -0.43 28.78
N THR A 563 -31.75 0.70 29.31
CA THR A 563 -31.95 0.88 30.77
C THR A 563 -33.05 -0.03 31.32
N GLU A 564 -34.06 -0.34 30.52
CA GLU A 564 -35.13 -1.26 30.88
C GLU A 564 -35.04 -2.57 30.07
N LYS A 565 -35.46 -3.68 30.68
CA LYS A 565 -35.63 -4.94 29.96
C LYS A 565 -36.75 -4.81 28.92
N ALA A 566 -36.46 -5.20 27.69
CA ALA A 566 -37.37 -5.23 26.55
C ALA A 566 -37.07 -6.47 25.69
N ASP A 567 -38.04 -6.94 24.91
CA ASP A 567 -37.84 -8.06 23.98
C ASP A 567 -37.20 -7.58 22.67
N LEU A 568 -37.56 -6.36 22.22
CA LEU A 568 -36.96 -5.68 21.08
C LEU A 568 -36.44 -4.31 21.49
N TYR A 569 -35.15 -4.10 21.29
CA TYR A 569 -34.48 -2.81 21.39
C TYR A 569 -34.28 -2.26 19.98
N SER A 570 -35.04 -1.25 19.60
CA SER A 570 -34.95 -0.62 18.27
C SER A 570 -34.24 0.72 18.36
N PHE A 571 -33.13 0.84 17.64
CA PHE A 571 -32.26 2.00 17.63
C PHE A 571 -32.12 2.53 16.21
N ILE A 572 -32.51 3.79 15.99
CA ILE A 572 -32.24 4.49 14.73
C ILE A 572 -31.01 5.37 14.95
N PHE A 573 -29.92 5.03 14.26
CA PHE A 573 -28.70 5.80 14.28
C PHE A 573 -28.77 6.90 13.21
N THR A 574 -28.90 8.16 13.66
CA THR A 574 -29.06 9.33 12.78
C THR A 574 -27.87 10.25 12.70
N GLU A 575 -26.81 10.02 13.48
CA GLU A 575 -25.54 10.73 13.29
C GLU A 575 -24.93 10.42 11.90
N GLY A 576 -25.36 9.32 11.25
CA GLY A 576 -25.01 9.01 9.86
C GLY A 576 -25.55 10.00 8.84
N ASP A 577 -26.82 10.40 8.94
CA ASP A 577 -27.48 11.34 8.02
C ASP A 577 -26.86 12.75 8.12
N GLU A 578 -26.60 13.22 9.36
CA GLU A 578 -25.88 14.47 9.61
C GLU A 578 -24.46 14.46 9.02
N MET A 579 -23.84 13.28 8.91
CA MET A 579 -22.52 13.13 8.27
C MET A 579 -22.60 13.23 6.74
N PHE A 580 -23.57 12.56 6.08
CA PHE A 580 -23.78 12.68 4.63
C PHE A 580 -24.16 14.09 4.18
N HIS A 581 -24.81 14.85 5.06
CA HIS A 581 -25.16 16.24 4.81
C HIS A 581 -24.06 17.24 5.24
N GLY A 582 -23.20 16.88 6.20
CA GLY A 582 -22.20 17.78 6.79
C GLY A 582 -20.79 17.68 6.22
N PHE A 583 -20.40 16.53 5.67
CA PHE A 583 -19.05 16.29 5.13
C PHE A 583 -19.08 16.12 3.61
N LYS A 584 -18.18 16.85 2.93
CA LYS A 584 -17.98 16.71 1.47
C LYS A 584 -17.17 15.45 1.10
N ASP A 585 -16.23 15.07 1.97
CA ASP A 585 -15.25 14.01 1.71
C ASP A 585 -15.39 12.86 2.72
N ILE A 586 -16.44 12.06 2.56
CA ILE A 586 -16.62 10.82 3.35
C ILE A 586 -15.62 9.77 2.84
N ASN A 587 -14.78 9.27 3.74
CA ASN A 587 -13.79 8.22 3.45
C ASN A 587 -13.84 7.08 4.48
N SER A 588 -13.11 5.99 4.20
CA SER A 588 -13.11 4.79 5.05
C SER A 588 -12.61 5.04 6.48
N GLU A 589 -11.63 5.93 6.67
CA GLU A 589 -11.10 6.28 7.99
C GLU A 589 -12.15 6.97 8.86
N LEU A 590 -12.87 7.95 8.30
CA LEU A 590 -13.95 8.66 8.99
C LEU A 590 -15.06 7.68 9.41
N ILE A 591 -15.51 6.81 8.50
CA ILE A 591 -16.50 5.76 8.81
C ILE A 591 -16.00 4.86 9.94
N THR A 592 -14.75 4.42 9.87
CA THR A 592 -14.14 3.55 10.88
C THR A 592 -14.15 4.21 12.25
N VAL A 593 -13.65 5.44 12.38
CA VAL A 593 -13.56 6.15 13.66
C VAL A 593 -14.95 6.39 14.28
N LEU A 594 -15.93 6.74 13.46
CA LEU A 594 -17.30 6.98 13.90
C LEU A 594 -17.95 5.71 14.43
N PHE A 595 -17.91 4.62 13.66
CA PHE A 595 -18.58 3.38 14.04
C PHE A 595 -17.81 2.56 15.07
N GLU A 596 -16.48 2.65 15.12
CA GLU A 596 -15.68 1.88 16.09
C GLU A 596 -16.05 2.25 17.53
N ASN A 597 -16.21 3.55 17.81
CA ASN A 597 -16.65 4.01 19.12
C ASN A 597 -18.07 3.56 19.48
N GLN A 598 -18.97 3.51 18.50
CA GLN A 598 -20.37 3.11 18.72
C GLN A 598 -20.50 1.60 18.89
N VAL A 599 -19.91 0.81 18.00
CA VAL A 599 -19.91 -0.66 18.08
C VAL A 599 -19.21 -1.13 19.35
N LYS A 600 -18.09 -0.52 19.73
CA LYS A 600 -17.47 -0.76 21.04
C LYS A 600 -18.44 -0.51 22.18
N ASN A 601 -19.17 0.61 22.14
CA ASN A 601 -20.13 0.92 23.18
C ASN A 601 -21.26 -0.11 23.27
N ILE A 602 -21.78 -0.55 22.12
CA ILE A 602 -22.80 -1.58 22.00
C ILE A 602 -22.27 -2.90 22.57
N ALA A 603 -21.08 -3.34 22.15
CA ALA A 603 -20.46 -4.58 22.59
C ALA A 603 -20.17 -4.61 24.10
N GLU A 604 -19.62 -3.52 24.66
CA GLU A 604 -19.37 -3.38 26.10
C GLU A 604 -20.67 -3.37 26.90
N THR A 605 -21.70 -2.71 26.38
CA THR A 605 -23.03 -2.64 26.98
C THR A 605 -23.67 -4.01 27.03
N ILE A 606 -23.66 -4.73 25.92
CA ILE A 606 -24.16 -6.10 25.81
C ILE A 606 -23.42 -7.01 26.79
N SER A 607 -22.09 -6.90 26.85
CA SER A 607 -21.26 -7.77 27.70
C SER A 607 -21.44 -7.51 29.21
N LYS A 608 -21.95 -6.35 29.62
CA LYS A 608 -22.24 -6.01 31.02
C LYS A 608 -23.63 -6.49 31.49
N SER A 609 -24.46 -7.00 30.59
CA SER A 609 -25.82 -7.42 30.90
C SER A 609 -26.02 -8.89 30.59
N ASP A 610 -26.20 -9.71 31.63
CA ASP A 610 -26.49 -11.15 31.49
C ASP A 610 -27.71 -11.44 30.60
N TYR A 611 -28.64 -10.49 30.51
CA TYR A 611 -29.81 -10.61 29.63
C TYR A 611 -29.49 -10.30 28.17
N LEU A 612 -28.56 -9.37 27.90
CA LEU A 612 -28.21 -8.96 26.53
C LEU A 612 -27.07 -9.81 25.94
N THR A 613 -26.30 -10.54 26.74
CA THR A 613 -25.23 -11.43 26.22
C THR A 613 -25.74 -12.50 25.28
N GLN A 614 -27.02 -12.88 25.40
CA GLN A 614 -27.72 -13.80 24.49
C GLN A 614 -28.45 -13.07 23.35
N ALA A 615 -28.36 -11.74 23.26
CA ALA A 615 -29.08 -10.96 22.26
C ALA A 615 -28.56 -11.23 20.85
N LYS A 616 -29.48 -11.24 19.89
CA LYS A 616 -29.13 -11.12 18.47
C LYS A 616 -29.13 -9.66 18.08
N ILE A 617 -28.14 -9.23 17.30
CA ILE A 617 -28.09 -7.87 16.78
C ILE A 617 -28.53 -7.92 15.32
N VAL A 618 -29.53 -7.13 14.97
CA VAL A 618 -29.93 -6.90 13.58
C VAL A 618 -29.38 -5.56 13.17
N VAL A 619 -28.59 -5.50 12.11
CA VAL A 619 -28.10 -4.24 11.53
C VAL A 619 -28.63 -4.13 10.11
N THR A 620 -29.28 -3.01 9.80
CA THR A 620 -29.82 -2.74 8.47
C THR A 620 -29.90 -1.24 8.21
N THR A 621 -30.41 -0.86 7.05
CA THR A 621 -30.68 0.52 6.63
C THR A 621 -32.03 0.57 5.94
N ASP A 622 -32.63 1.73 5.84
CA ASP A 622 -33.83 1.93 5.03
C ASP A 622 -33.54 2.13 3.54
N HIS A 623 -32.42 2.76 3.21
CA HIS A 623 -31.90 2.92 1.85
C HIS A 623 -30.39 3.18 1.89
N GLY A 624 -29.72 3.09 0.76
CA GLY A 624 -28.35 3.59 0.62
C GLY A 624 -28.31 5.01 0.07
N SER A 625 -27.18 5.37 -0.54
CA SER A 625 -26.94 6.69 -1.14
C SER A 625 -26.03 6.59 -2.37
N ILE A 626 -26.06 7.60 -3.21
CA ILE A 626 -25.21 7.72 -4.39
C ILE A 626 -24.47 9.06 -4.40
N LYS A 627 -23.21 9.06 -4.80
CA LYS A 627 -22.41 10.27 -5.00
C LYS A 627 -22.80 10.93 -6.33
N ILE A 628 -23.15 12.21 -6.31
CA ILE A 628 -23.47 12.99 -7.50
C ILE A 628 -22.18 13.60 -8.05
N ALA A 629 -21.87 13.32 -9.31
CA ALA A 629 -20.86 14.06 -10.04
C ALA A 629 -21.38 15.49 -10.32
N GLN A 630 -20.69 16.54 -9.83
CA GLN A 630 -21.15 17.95 -9.94
C GLN A 630 -21.48 18.41 -11.37
N HIS A 631 -20.96 17.73 -12.39
CA HIS A 631 -21.19 17.99 -13.81
C HIS A 631 -22.43 17.28 -14.40
N GLN A 632 -23.13 16.45 -13.61
CA GLN A 632 -24.39 15.77 -13.98
C GLN A 632 -25.62 16.45 -13.36
N SER A 633 -25.47 17.63 -12.75
CA SER A 633 -26.56 18.41 -12.19
C SER A 633 -27.47 18.98 -13.28
N TYR A 634 -28.36 18.17 -13.83
CA TYR A 634 -29.41 18.66 -14.71
C TYR A 634 -30.65 18.95 -13.87
N ASN A 635 -30.95 20.23 -13.64
CA ASN A 635 -32.21 20.61 -13.02
C ASN A 635 -33.33 20.24 -13.99
N LEU A 636 -34.00 19.13 -13.72
CA LEU A 636 -35.12 18.63 -14.50
C LEU A 636 -36.28 19.66 -14.44
N ASN A 637 -36.23 20.56 -15.43
CA ASN A 637 -37.19 21.55 -15.92
C ASN A 637 -37.96 22.41 -14.88
N LYS A 638 -37.53 23.66 -14.67
CA LYS A 638 -38.36 24.72 -14.08
C LYS A 638 -39.69 24.87 -14.84
N ASN A 639 -39.63 24.79 -16.17
CA ASN A 639 -40.80 24.93 -17.05
C ASN A 639 -41.84 23.81 -16.82
N PHE A 640 -41.41 22.59 -16.52
CA PHE A 640 -42.33 21.48 -16.23
C PHE A 640 -42.98 21.65 -14.86
N LYS A 641 -42.22 22.10 -13.85
CA LYS A 641 -42.79 22.42 -12.52
C LYS A 641 -43.82 23.55 -12.62
N ASP A 642 -43.57 24.55 -13.45
CA ASP A 642 -44.51 25.65 -13.69
C ASP A 642 -45.75 25.19 -14.49
N TYR A 643 -45.59 24.27 -15.45
CA TYR A 643 -46.70 23.63 -16.18
C TYR A 643 -47.63 22.87 -15.23
N LEU A 644 -47.10 22.02 -14.35
CA LEU A 644 -47.92 21.27 -13.38
C LEU A 644 -48.68 22.21 -12.44
N LYS A 645 -48.04 23.27 -11.94
CA LYS A 645 -48.70 24.29 -11.11
C LYS A 645 -49.83 25.02 -11.83
N SER A 646 -49.71 25.23 -13.15
CA SER A 646 -50.77 25.84 -13.96
C SER A 646 -52.05 24.98 -14.03
N LYS A 647 -51.95 23.71 -13.64
CA LYS A 647 -53.05 22.73 -13.54
C LYS A 647 -53.52 22.50 -12.09
N ASP A 648 -53.20 23.40 -11.16
CA ASP A 648 -53.46 23.25 -9.72
C ASP A 648 -52.88 21.95 -9.09
N LEU A 649 -51.90 21.33 -9.76
CA LEU A 649 -51.17 20.18 -9.24
C LEU A 649 -50.00 20.63 -8.39
N MET A 650 -49.84 19.97 -7.25
CA MET A 650 -48.75 20.15 -6.32
C MET A 650 -47.60 19.19 -6.63
N ILE A 651 -46.39 19.61 -6.27
CA ILE A 651 -45.17 18.84 -6.48
C ILE A 651 -44.41 18.75 -5.17
N GLU A 652 -44.13 17.52 -4.77
CA GLU A 652 -43.18 17.23 -3.70
C GLU A 652 -41.89 16.71 -4.35
N SER A 653 -40.76 17.32 -4.00
CA SER A 653 -39.44 16.98 -4.55
C SER A 653 -38.51 16.62 -3.43
N HIS A 654 -37.96 15.41 -3.47
CA HIS A 654 -37.03 14.93 -2.48
C HIS A 654 -36.02 13.97 -3.13
N GLY A 655 -34.72 14.24 -2.94
CA GLY A 655 -33.65 13.49 -3.56
C GLY A 655 -33.82 13.37 -5.08
N ARG A 656 -33.92 12.13 -5.56
CA ARG A 656 -34.05 11.71 -6.97
C ARG A 656 -35.50 11.41 -7.42
N TYR A 657 -36.52 11.86 -6.69
CA TYR A 657 -37.91 11.72 -7.15
C TYR A 657 -38.72 13.03 -7.13
N LEU A 658 -39.76 13.08 -7.96
CA LEU A 658 -40.85 14.05 -7.94
C LEU A 658 -42.17 13.31 -7.80
N LYS A 659 -42.93 13.65 -6.77
CA LYS A 659 -44.31 13.22 -6.61
C LYS A 659 -45.24 14.33 -7.06
N VAL A 660 -46.17 14.00 -7.96
CA VAL A 660 -47.21 14.90 -8.48
C VAL A 660 -48.54 14.51 -7.86
N TYR A 661 -49.20 15.44 -7.19
CA TYR A 661 -50.44 15.18 -6.45
C TYR A 661 -51.39 16.37 -6.49
N GLY A 662 -52.68 16.11 -6.29
CA GLY A 662 -53.75 17.12 -6.23
C GLY A 662 -54.63 16.90 -5.00
N LYS A 663 -55.48 17.88 -4.69
CA LYS A 663 -56.47 17.73 -3.60
C LYS A 663 -57.51 16.67 -3.91
N GLU A 664 -57.93 16.61 -5.17
CA GLU A 664 -58.88 15.66 -5.73
C GLU A 664 -58.30 15.07 -7.01
N PHE A 665 -58.85 13.95 -7.48
CA PHE A 665 -58.41 13.30 -8.70
C PHE A 665 -59.26 13.76 -9.89
N ILE A 666 -58.62 14.38 -10.87
CA ILE A 666 -59.24 14.88 -12.10
C ILE A 666 -58.64 14.10 -13.28
N GLU A 667 -59.46 13.25 -13.91
CA GLU A 667 -59.04 12.36 -15.00
C GLU A 667 -58.51 13.13 -16.22
N GLU A 668 -59.14 14.26 -16.58
CA GLU A 668 -58.72 15.08 -17.72
C GLU A 668 -57.30 15.62 -17.55
N GLU A 669 -56.96 16.10 -16.36
CA GLU A 669 -55.61 16.58 -16.02
C GLU A 669 -54.60 15.44 -16.02
N TYR A 670 -54.96 14.27 -15.47
CA TYR A 670 -54.11 13.09 -15.49
C TYR A 670 -53.74 12.68 -16.91
N GLN A 671 -54.72 12.59 -17.81
CA GLN A 671 -54.48 12.22 -19.21
C GLN A 671 -53.67 13.29 -19.97
N GLU A 672 -53.93 14.58 -19.72
CA GLU A 672 -53.17 15.66 -20.33
C GLU A 672 -51.70 15.64 -19.90
N VAL A 673 -51.44 15.51 -18.60
CA VAL A 673 -50.08 15.44 -18.05
C VAL A 673 -49.37 14.15 -18.48
N LYS A 674 -50.06 13.00 -18.51
CA LYS A 674 -49.51 11.74 -19.02
C LYS A 674 -49.06 11.87 -20.46
N LYS A 675 -49.90 12.49 -21.31
CA LYS A 675 -49.55 12.76 -22.71
C LYS A 675 -48.35 13.70 -22.81
N HIS A 676 -48.30 14.75 -22.01
CA HIS A 676 -47.16 15.67 -21.98
C HIS A 676 -45.86 14.96 -21.59
N LEU A 677 -45.88 14.12 -20.54
CA LEU A 677 -44.74 13.33 -20.09
C LEU A 677 -44.23 12.36 -21.17
N LEU A 678 -45.14 11.64 -21.85
CA LEU A 678 -44.79 10.70 -22.92
C LEU A 678 -44.27 11.37 -24.21
N GLN A 679 -44.52 12.68 -24.37
CA GLN A 679 -44.08 13.48 -25.51
C GLN A 679 -42.79 14.26 -25.23
N MET A 680 -42.25 14.21 -24.00
CA MET A 680 -40.95 14.80 -23.71
C MET A 680 -39.88 14.10 -24.56
N GLU A 681 -39.06 14.89 -25.26
CA GLU A 681 -37.95 14.36 -26.08
C GLU A 681 -36.87 13.67 -25.22
N ASP A 682 -36.82 14.03 -23.94
CA ASP A 682 -35.79 13.58 -23.02
C ASP A 682 -36.28 12.46 -22.07
N ASP A 683 -35.62 11.30 -22.12
CA ASP A 683 -35.89 10.12 -21.27
C ASP A 683 -35.23 10.22 -19.88
N TYR A 684 -35.66 11.21 -19.09
CA TYR A 684 -35.08 11.46 -17.76
C TYR A 684 -35.78 10.71 -16.62
N TRP A 685 -36.95 10.11 -16.86
CA TRP A 685 -37.84 9.65 -15.80
C TRP A 685 -38.27 8.19 -15.98
N HIS A 686 -38.12 7.41 -14.92
CA HIS A 686 -38.98 6.26 -14.68
C HIS A 686 -40.34 6.80 -14.21
N ILE A 687 -41.37 6.61 -15.04
CA ILE A 687 -42.72 7.14 -14.77
C ILE A 687 -43.55 6.03 -14.14
N ILE A 688 -43.86 6.18 -12.85
CA ILE A 688 -44.87 5.38 -12.17
C ILE A 688 -46.16 6.19 -12.22
N ASP A 689 -47.05 5.77 -13.12
CA ASP A 689 -48.36 6.37 -13.26
C ASP A 689 -49.35 5.81 -12.22
N ARG A 690 -50.52 6.45 -12.14
CA ARG A 690 -51.56 6.07 -11.17
C ARG A 690 -51.97 4.60 -11.31
N ASP A 691 -51.97 4.05 -12.52
CA ASP A 691 -52.41 2.68 -12.79
C ASP A 691 -51.40 1.64 -12.27
N THR A 692 -50.11 1.98 -12.33
CA THR A 692 -48.99 1.12 -11.91
C THR A 692 -48.54 1.31 -10.47
N MET A 693 -48.97 2.39 -9.77
CA MET A 693 -48.58 2.68 -8.37
C MET A 693 -48.65 1.49 -7.42
N LYS A 694 -49.66 0.62 -7.55
CA LYS A 694 -49.82 -0.55 -6.68
C LYS A 694 -48.67 -1.56 -6.81
N SER A 695 -48.16 -1.78 -8.03
CA SER A 695 -47.00 -2.64 -8.32
C SER A 695 -45.72 -2.15 -7.63
N PHE A 696 -45.69 -0.87 -7.25
CA PHE A 696 -44.58 -0.25 -6.53
C PHE A 696 -44.86 0.01 -5.04
N TYR A 697 -45.96 -0.53 -4.49
CA TYR A 697 -46.39 -0.25 -3.11
C TYR A 697 -46.65 1.24 -2.83
N LEU A 698 -46.97 2.02 -3.86
CA LEU A 698 -47.29 3.43 -3.74
C LEU A 698 -48.81 3.66 -3.69
N PRO A 699 -49.29 4.60 -2.86
CA PRO A 699 -50.72 4.86 -2.72
C PRO A 699 -51.25 5.73 -3.87
N LYS A 700 -52.46 5.41 -4.35
CA LYS A 700 -53.28 6.33 -5.16
C LYS A 700 -53.77 7.54 -4.36
N THR A 701 -54.03 7.35 -3.07
CA THR A 701 -54.49 8.39 -2.13
C THR A 701 -53.68 8.30 -0.86
N ASP A 702 -53.13 9.42 -0.40
CA ASP A 702 -52.43 9.50 0.89
C ASP A 702 -52.87 10.72 1.70
N VAL A 703 -52.19 10.98 2.82
CA VAL A 703 -52.51 12.09 3.74
C VAL A 703 -52.47 13.47 3.08
N ASN A 704 -51.82 13.63 1.92
CA ASN A 704 -51.69 14.89 1.20
C ASN A 704 -52.70 15.04 0.05
N GLY A 705 -53.47 14.00 -0.28
CA GLY A 705 -54.49 14.02 -1.34
C GLY A 705 -54.37 12.86 -2.33
N GLU A 706 -54.69 13.14 -3.59
CA GLU A 706 -54.72 12.19 -4.70
C GLU A 706 -53.42 12.26 -5.50
N ASN A 707 -52.74 11.11 -5.63
CA ASN A 707 -51.47 11.00 -6.34
C ASN A 707 -51.70 10.73 -7.82
N TYR A 708 -51.02 11.51 -8.67
CA TYR A 708 -51.11 11.41 -10.12
C TYR A 708 -49.92 10.62 -10.69
N PHE A 709 -48.70 10.99 -10.28
CA PHE A 709 -47.46 10.38 -10.77
C PHE A 709 -46.38 10.36 -9.69
N TRP A 710 -45.53 9.34 -9.75
CA TRP A 710 -44.20 9.35 -9.14
C TRP A 710 -43.17 9.27 -10.25
N LEU A 711 -42.35 10.30 -10.37
CA LEU A 711 -41.31 10.41 -11.38
C LEU A 711 -39.96 10.20 -10.69
N ILE A 712 -39.25 9.13 -11.04
CA ILE A 712 -37.95 8.82 -10.46
C ILE A 712 -36.89 9.06 -11.52
N SER A 713 -35.90 9.88 -11.20
CA SER A 713 -34.90 10.28 -12.19
C SER A 713 -33.98 9.12 -12.54
N LYS A 714 -33.83 8.84 -13.84
CA LYS A 714 -32.94 7.79 -14.36
C LYS A 714 -31.46 8.14 -14.20
N TYR A 715 -30.58 7.16 -14.30
CA TYR A 715 -29.15 7.30 -14.66
C TYR A 715 -28.33 8.32 -13.86
N GLY A 716 -28.61 8.46 -12.56
CA GLY A 716 -27.90 9.39 -11.67
C GLY A 716 -28.37 10.85 -11.74
N TYR A 717 -29.37 11.19 -12.55
CA TYR A 717 -29.96 12.53 -12.59
C TYR A 717 -30.70 12.87 -11.29
N TYR A 718 -31.04 14.16 -11.08
CA TYR A 718 -31.86 14.59 -9.93
C TYR A 718 -32.65 15.89 -10.19
N PRO A 719 -33.88 16.02 -9.64
CA PRO A 719 -34.77 17.13 -9.94
C PRO A 719 -34.67 18.35 -9.02
N GLY A 720 -33.50 18.97 -8.92
CA GLY A 720 -33.36 20.21 -8.14
C GLY A 720 -31.93 20.70 -7.97
N ALA A 721 -31.68 21.45 -6.89
CA ALA A 721 -30.34 21.74 -6.41
C ALA A 721 -30.00 20.73 -5.33
N CYS A 722 -28.92 19.97 -5.49
CA CYS A 722 -28.45 19.07 -4.45
C CYS A 722 -27.83 19.91 -3.32
N ARG A 723 -28.12 19.57 -2.07
CA ARG A 723 -27.55 20.26 -0.90
C ARG A 723 -26.20 19.70 -0.46
N GLY A 724 -25.70 18.63 -1.09
CA GLY A 724 -24.42 17.98 -0.80
C GLY A 724 -23.93 17.10 -1.96
N ASP A 725 -22.85 16.35 -1.75
CA ASP A 725 -22.26 15.47 -2.77
C ASP A 725 -22.94 14.08 -2.84
N TYR A 726 -23.81 13.76 -1.88
CA TYR A 726 -24.58 12.51 -1.83
C TYR A 726 -26.09 12.78 -1.87
N THR A 727 -26.83 11.89 -2.53
CA THR A 727 -28.31 11.90 -2.60
C THR A 727 -28.88 10.48 -2.50
N HIS A 728 -30.20 10.40 -2.42
CA HIS A 728 -30.96 9.14 -2.41
C HIS A 728 -32.31 9.35 -3.15
N GLY A 729 -33.22 8.36 -3.10
CA GLY A 729 -34.56 8.44 -3.70
C GLY A 729 -34.65 7.94 -5.14
N GLY A 730 -33.57 7.40 -5.68
CA GLY A 730 -33.49 6.78 -7.00
C GLY A 730 -33.64 5.27 -6.95
N VAL A 731 -33.16 4.62 -8.01
CA VAL A 731 -33.22 3.17 -8.23
C VAL A 731 -31.85 2.54 -8.49
N SER A 732 -30.75 3.22 -8.12
CA SER A 732 -29.41 2.66 -8.32
C SER A 732 -29.12 1.50 -7.37
N MET A 733 -28.15 0.65 -7.72
CA MET A 733 -27.70 -0.46 -6.88
C MET A 733 -27.30 0.03 -5.48
N SER A 734 -26.56 1.14 -5.40
CA SER A 734 -26.09 1.70 -4.12
C SER A 734 -27.20 2.29 -3.25
N GLU A 735 -28.36 2.61 -3.82
CA GLU A 735 -29.52 3.11 -3.07
C GLU A 735 -30.47 1.97 -2.65
N THR A 736 -30.58 0.94 -3.48
CA THR A 736 -31.65 -0.07 -3.36
C THR A 736 -31.20 -1.42 -2.85
N ILE A 737 -29.97 -1.85 -3.14
CA ILE A 737 -29.39 -3.09 -2.61
C ILE A 737 -28.78 -2.78 -1.24
N ILE A 738 -29.45 -3.24 -0.19
CA ILE A 738 -29.13 -2.83 1.18
C ILE A 738 -28.89 -4.04 2.09
N PRO A 739 -28.01 -3.92 3.09
CA PRO A 739 -27.70 -5.01 4.01
C PRO A 739 -28.82 -5.26 5.01
N PHE A 740 -29.03 -6.53 5.33
CA PHE A 740 -29.82 -7.00 6.45
C PHE A 740 -29.04 -8.09 7.19
N ALA A 741 -28.31 -7.71 8.24
CA ALA A 741 -27.39 -8.61 8.92
C ALA A 741 -27.91 -9.01 10.30
N ILE A 742 -27.94 -10.32 10.57
CA ILE A 742 -28.19 -10.90 11.88
C ILE A 742 -26.84 -11.37 12.46
N LEU A 743 -26.37 -10.63 13.45
CA LEU A 743 -25.12 -10.88 14.14
C LEU A 743 -25.35 -11.61 15.47
N GLU A 744 -24.50 -12.60 15.72
CA GLU A 744 -24.45 -13.33 16.98
C GLU A 744 -23.03 -13.32 17.54
N LYS A 745 -22.92 -13.32 18.87
CA LYS A 745 -21.62 -13.44 19.54
C LYS A 745 -21.09 -14.88 19.36
N LYS A 746 -19.89 -15.04 18.79
CA LYS A 746 -19.21 -16.34 18.61
C LYS A 746 -17.78 -16.26 19.12
N GLU A 747 -17.24 -17.36 19.62
CA GLU A 747 -15.82 -17.45 19.93
C GLU A 747 -14.99 -17.52 18.65
N SER A 748 -13.86 -16.81 18.62
CA SER A 748 -12.94 -16.77 17.48
C SER A 748 -11.89 -17.89 17.56
N THR A 749 -12.33 -19.13 17.35
CA THR A 749 -11.43 -20.29 17.19
C THR A 749 -10.85 -20.28 15.78
N PHE A 750 -9.53 -20.22 15.67
CA PHE A 750 -8.85 -20.15 14.38
C PHE A 750 -8.50 -21.55 13.85
N ASN A 751 -9.03 -21.85 12.67
CA ASN A 751 -8.69 -22.99 11.82
C ASN A 751 -7.83 -22.49 10.64
N ILE A 752 -6.80 -23.26 10.28
CA ILE A 752 -5.93 -22.94 9.15
C ILE A 752 -6.75 -23.08 7.85
N PRO A 753 -6.86 -22.01 7.02
CA PRO A 753 -7.47 -22.11 5.70
C PRO A 753 -6.76 -23.13 4.80
N GLU A 754 -7.51 -23.80 3.94
CA GLU A 754 -6.98 -24.77 2.98
C GLU A 754 -6.79 -24.12 1.62
N LEU A 755 -5.63 -24.35 0.99
CA LEU A 755 -5.34 -23.91 -0.36
C LEU A 755 -5.00 -25.16 -1.18
N GLN A 756 -5.72 -25.38 -2.28
CA GLN A 756 -5.63 -26.57 -3.09
C GLN A 756 -5.40 -26.20 -4.56
N LEU A 757 -4.52 -26.94 -5.23
CA LEU A 757 -4.36 -26.85 -6.68
C LEU A 757 -5.53 -27.56 -7.37
N ILE A 758 -6.27 -26.84 -8.20
CA ILE A 758 -7.32 -27.42 -9.03
C ILE A 758 -6.76 -27.81 -10.39
N HIS A 759 -6.04 -26.89 -11.03
CA HIS A 759 -5.49 -27.09 -12.36
C HIS A 759 -4.24 -26.24 -12.59
N SER A 760 -3.28 -26.79 -13.34
CA SER A 760 -2.05 -26.09 -13.74
C SER A 760 -1.72 -26.39 -15.21
N GLU A 761 -1.78 -25.36 -16.05
CA GLU A 761 -1.31 -25.38 -17.43
C GLU A 761 -0.18 -24.37 -17.57
N LEU A 762 1.04 -24.81 -17.25
CA LEU A 762 2.22 -23.95 -17.23
C LEU A 762 3.19 -24.34 -18.34
N VAL A 763 3.47 -23.39 -19.23
CA VAL A 763 4.42 -23.58 -20.33
C VAL A 763 5.39 -22.41 -20.35
N ALA A 764 6.69 -22.71 -20.37
CA ALA A 764 7.74 -21.69 -20.43
C ALA A 764 7.56 -20.79 -21.67
N GLU A 765 7.81 -19.49 -21.49
CA GLU A 765 7.70 -18.43 -22.50
C GLU A 765 6.31 -18.29 -23.14
N LYS A 766 5.26 -18.85 -22.52
CA LYS A 766 3.87 -18.72 -23.00
C LYS A 766 2.91 -18.32 -21.88
N GLU A 767 1.84 -17.65 -22.29
CA GLU A 767 0.69 -17.39 -21.42
C GLU A 767 0.23 -18.72 -20.80
N SER A 768 0.16 -18.72 -19.49
CA SER A 768 -0.09 -19.89 -18.65
C SER A 768 -1.07 -19.51 -17.56
N GLN A 769 -1.74 -20.50 -16.98
CA GLN A 769 -2.74 -20.26 -15.95
C GLN A 769 -2.63 -21.28 -14.81
N LEU A 770 -2.78 -20.77 -13.59
CA LEU A 770 -2.87 -21.56 -12.37
C LEU A 770 -4.25 -21.35 -11.74
N GLU A 771 -4.98 -22.44 -11.46
CA GLU A 771 -6.29 -22.38 -10.80
C GLU A 771 -6.21 -22.99 -9.40
N LEU A 772 -6.63 -22.20 -8.41
CA LEU A 772 -6.53 -22.55 -6.99
C LEU A 772 -7.90 -22.46 -6.32
N LEU A 773 -8.14 -23.37 -5.38
CA LEU A 773 -9.28 -23.35 -4.48
C LEU A 773 -8.80 -22.98 -3.07
N LEU A 774 -9.34 -21.90 -2.52
CA LEU A 774 -9.09 -21.47 -1.15
C LEU A 774 -10.37 -21.67 -0.32
N VAL A 775 -10.24 -22.36 0.81
CA VAL A 775 -11.36 -22.71 1.70
C VAL A 775 -11.14 -22.09 3.08
N ASN A 776 -12.08 -21.24 3.50
CA ASN A 776 -12.14 -20.69 4.84
C ASN A 776 -13.02 -21.56 5.74
N ASN A 777 -12.40 -22.48 6.48
CA ASN A 777 -13.06 -23.34 7.47
C ASN A 777 -13.31 -22.66 8.83
N ASN A 778 -13.26 -21.33 8.90
CA ASN A 778 -13.48 -20.58 10.12
C ASN A 778 -14.93 -20.09 10.24
N ASN A 779 -15.37 -19.91 11.48
CA ASN A 779 -16.63 -19.25 11.81
C ASN A 779 -16.57 -17.71 11.73
N TYR A 780 -15.43 -17.15 11.33
CA TYR A 780 -15.20 -15.74 11.02
C TYR A 780 -14.73 -15.61 9.57
N PRO A 781 -15.01 -14.48 8.91
CA PRO A 781 -14.45 -14.18 7.60
C PRO A 781 -12.92 -13.92 7.68
N LEU A 782 -12.27 -14.03 6.53
CA LEU A 782 -10.90 -13.55 6.31
C LEU A 782 -11.00 -12.21 5.57
N ARG A 783 -10.36 -11.18 6.12
CA ARG A 783 -10.34 -9.82 5.55
C ARG A 783 -8.93 -9.44 5.12
N ASP A 784 -8.83 -8.51 4.18
CA ASP A 784 -7.56 -8.03 3.60
C ASP A 784 -6.66 -9.19 3.17
N LEU A 785 -7.26 -10.23 2.59
CA LEU A 785 -6.58 -11.46 2.22
C LEU A 785 -5.71 -11.25 0.97
N VAL A 786 -4.41 -11.45 1.14
CA VAL A 786 -3.38 -11.31 0.10
C VAL A 786 -2.53 -12.57 0.05
N LEU A 787 -2.28 -13.08 -1.14
CA LEU A 787 -1.44 -14.24 -1.40
C LEU A 787 -0.17 -13.81 -2.14
N GLU A 788 1.00 -14.12 -1.58
CA GLU A 788 2.30 -13.84 -2.19
C GLU A 788 2.96 -15.15 -2.65
N PHE A 789 3.22 -15.26 -3.95
CA PHE A 789 3.86 -16.40 -4.60
C PHE A 789 5.36 -16.11 -4.73
N ALA A 790 6.19 -16.76 -3.92
CA ALA A 790 7.62 -16.48 -3.81
C ALA A 790 8.42 -16.78 -5.09
N HIS A 791 8.16 -17.90 -5.78
CA HIS A 791 8.93 -18.29 -6.97
C HIS A 791 8.53 -17.47 -8.19
N PHE A 792 7.22 -17.26 -8.40
CA PHE A 792 6.73 -16.38 -9.46
C PHE A 792 6.91 -14.90 -9.14
N GLY A 793 7.07 -14.54 -7.86
CA GLY A 793 7.19 -13.16 -7.39
C GLY A 793 5.88 -12.39 -7.50
N ILE A 794 4.72 -13.04 -7.37
CA ILE A 794 3.40 -12.45 -7.63
C ILE A 794 2.68 -12.16 -6.32
N THR A 795 1.89 -11.09 -6.29
CA THR A 795 0.96 -10.81 -5.19
C THR A 795 -0.48 -10.77 -5.70
N GLU A 796 -1.36 -11.64 -5.20
CA GLU A 796 -2.78 -11.65 -5.53
C GLU A 796 -3.64 -11.15 -4.35
N GLU A 797 -4.41 -10.09 -4.59
CA GLU A 797 -5.33 -9.51 -3.61
C GLU A 797 -6.72 -10.16 -3.75
N ILE A 798 -7.06 -11.06 -2.83
CA ILE A 798 -8.40 -11.67 -2.74
C ILE A 798 -9.38 -10.75 -1.99
N GLY A 799 -8.88 -9.97 -1.03
CA GLY A 799 -9.67 -8.98 -0.30
C GLY A 799 -10.53 -9.59 0.80
N PHE A 800 -11.65 -10.23 0.45
CA PHE A 800 -12.62 -10.76 1.42
C PHE A 800 -12.99 -12.21 1.13
N MET A 801 -13.04 -13.03 2.18
CA MET A 801 -13.58 -14.38 2.12
C MET A 801 -14.53 -14.62 3.29
N SER A 802 -15.78 -14.98 3.00
CA SER A 802 -16.78 -15.21 4.03
C SER A 802 -16.44 -16.42 4.91
N ARG A 803 -17.12 -16.54 6.06
CA ARG A 803 -17.00 -17.68 6.97
C ARG A 803 -17.52 -18.97 6.31
N ASN A 804 -16.88 -20.10 6.60
CA ASN A 804 -17.26 -21.42 6.06
C ASN A 804 -17.52 -21.38 4.55
N ASP A 805 -16.62 -20.73 3.82
CA ASP A 805 -16.78 -20.44 2.40
C ASP A 805 -15.60 -20.96 1.60
N SER A 806 -15.78 -21.05 0.29
CA SER A 806 -14.73 -21.45 -0.64
C SER A 806 -14.74 -20.59 -1.89
N LEU A 807 -13.56 -20.21 -2.35
CA LEU A 807 -13.37 -19.41 -3.57
C LEU A 807 -12.40 -20.14 -4.50
N THR A 808 -12.81 -20.32 -5.75
CA THR A 808 -11.90 -20.68 -6.83
C THR A 808 -11.45 -19.42 -7.54
N PHE A 809 -10.15 -19.26 -7.74
CA PHE A 809 -9.57 -18.12 -8.45
C PHE A 809 -8.42 -18.57 -9.33
N GLN A 810 -8.09 -17.73 -10.32
CA GLN A 810 -7.11 -18.04 -11.35
C GLN A 810 -6.02 -16.97 -11.38
N ILE A 811 -4.78 -17.41 -11.59
CA ILE A 811 -3.60 -16.56 -11.70
C ILE A 811 -3.04 -16.70 -13.11
N ASN A 812 -2.90 -15.57 -13.80
CA ASN A 812 -2.31 -15.53 -15.13
C ASN A 812 -0.79 -15.36 -15.00
N LEU A 813 -0.05 -16.23 -15.68
CA LEU A 813 1.40 -16.36 -15.54
C LEU A 813 2.09 -16.31 -16.89
N LEU A 814 3.31 -15.79 -16.90
CA LEU A 814 4.25 -15.92 -18.03
C LEU A 814 5.58 -16.52 -17.52
N PRO A 815 5.67 -17.85 -17.32
CA PRO A 815 6.87 -18.48 -16.77
C PRO A 815 8.07 -18.33 -17.71
N ASN A 816 9.26 -18.08 -17.16
CA ASN A 816 10.49 -17.93 -17.95
C ASN A 816 11.27 -19.23 -18.11
N GLU A 817 11.07 -20.19 -17.22
CA GLU A 817 11.85 -21.43 -17.12
C GLU A 817 10.92 -22.63 -17.08
N SER A 818 11.43 -23.79 -17.51
CA SER A 818 10.74 -25.08 -17.46
C SER A 818 11.35 -25.98 -16.39
N GLY A 819 10.57 -26.96 -15.92
CA GLY A 819 10.99 -27.92 -14.90
C GLY A 819 10.00 -28.02 -13.73
N GLU A 820 10.39 -28.80 -12.73
CA GLU A 820 9.68 -28.88 -11.45
C GLU A 820 10.08 -27.71 -10.57
N ILE A 821 9.09 -27.00 -10.04
CA ILE A 821 9.28 -25.90 -9.10
C ILE A 821 8.48 -26.17 -7.82
N GLU A 822 9.00 -25.66 -6.71
CA GLU A 822 8.28 -25.58 -5.45
C GLU A 822 7.91 -24.12 -5.21
N GLU A 823 6.61 -23.83 -5.22
CA GLU A 823 6.08 -22.48 -5.02
C GLU A 823 5.65 -22.31 -3.57
N GLU A 824 6.27 -21.36 -2.87
CA GLU A 824 5.95 -21.00 -1.48
C GLU A 824 4.98 -19.82 -1.49
N ILE A 825 3.77 -20.05 -1.00
CA ILE A 825 2.66 -19.11 -1.00
C ILE A 825 2.46 -18.58 0.42
N ASN A 826 2.71 -17.29 0.64
CA ASN A 826 2.44 -16.62 1.90
C ASN A 826 1.03 -15.99 1.86
N LEU A 827 0.15 -16.42 2.76
CA LEU A 827 -1.19 -15.87 2.94
C LEU A 827 -1.14 -14.85 4.09
N ASN A 828 -1.37 -13.57 3.79
CA ASN A 828 -1.51 -12.49 4.76
C ASN A 828 -2.99 -12.08 4.85
N PHE A 829 -3.57 -12.02 6.05
CA PHE A 829 -4.98 -11.66 6.23
C PHE A 829 -5.31 -11.27 7.67
N ASN A 830 -6.46 -10.64 7.85
CA ASN A 830 -7.05 -10.31 9.14
C ASN A 830 -8.13 -11.34 9.52
N PHE A 831 -8.01 -11.87 10.74
CA PHE A 831 -8.98 -12.79 11.36
C PHE A 831 -9.42 -12.23 12.71
N ALA A 832 -10.71 -11.97 12.87
CA ALA A 832 -11.29 -11.39 14.09
C ALA A 832 -10.51 -10.13 14.57
N GLY A 833 -10.13 -9.27 13.64
CA GLY A 833 -9.40 -8.03 13.92
C GLY A 833 -7.89 -8.17 14.14
N LYS A 834 -7.32 -9.37 13.99
CA LYS A 834 -5.88 -9.62 14.17
C LYS A 834 -5.24 -10.08 12.88
N HIS A 835 -4.10 -9.49 12.54
CA HIS A 835 -3.28 -9.92 11.43
C HIS A 835 -2.73 -11.34 11.66
N LYS A 836 -2.76 -12.15 10.61
CA LYS A 836 -2.21 -13.50 10.55
C LYS A 836 -1.46 -13.68 9.24
N GLN A 837 -0.40 -14.48 9.32
CA GLN A 837 0.41 -14.91 8.19
C GLN A 837 0.54 -16.43 8.23
N LEU A 838 0.40 -17.08 7.06
CA LEU A 838 0.56 -18.52 6.90
C LEU A 838 1.35 -18.82 5.62
N ASN A 839 2.13 -19.89 5.63
CA ASN A 839 2.88 -20.32 4.45
C ASN A 839 2.35 -21.69 3.96
N LYS A 840 2.23 -21.85 2.65
CA LYS A 840 1.81 -23.08 1.97
C LYS A 840 2.75 -23.35 0.81
N SER A 841 3.30 -24.55 0.72
CA SER A 841 4.10 -24.99 -0.43
C SER A 841 3.22 -25.75 -1.43
N LEU A 842 3.47 -25.53 -2.72
CA LEU A 842 2.75 -26.13 -3.83
C LEU A 842 3.75 -26.56 -4.92
N SER A 843 3.78 -27.86 -5.22
CA SER A 843 4.64 -28.40 -6.28
C SER A 843 3.99 -28.21 -7.65
N LEU A 844 4.71 -27.62 -8.60
CA LEU A 844 4.23 -27.32 -9.94
C LEU A 844 5.22 -27.78 -11.00
N THR A 845 4.70 -28.26 -12.13
CA THR A 845 5.51 -28.63 -13.30
C THR A 845 5.29 -27.60 -14.41
N ILE A 846 6.37 -27.01 -14.92
CA ILE A 846 6.35 -26.11 -16.08
C ILE A 846 6.91 -26.82 -17.31
N GLU A 847 6.10 -26.94 -18.35
CA GLU A 847 6.50 -27.60 -19.59
C GLU A 847 7.44 -26.75 -20.45
N ASP A 848 8.33 -27.41 -21.20
CA ASP A 848 9.12 -26.76 -22.24
C ASP A 848 8.23 -26.20 -23.35
N SER A 849 8.50 -24.97 -23.79
CA SER A 849 7.89 -24.41 -24.98
C SER A 849 8.27 -25.21 -26.24
N SER A 850 7.41 -25.20 -27.26
CA SER A 850 7.70 -25.82 -28.56
C SER A 850 9.01 -25.30 -29.19
N LYS A 851 9.32 -24.02 -29.01
CA LYS A 851 10.56 -23.39 -29.50
C LYS A 851 11.78 -23.89 -28.72
N THR A 852 11.64 -24.06 -27.41
CA THR A 852 12.69 -24.57 -26.52
C THR A 852 12.97 -26.04 -26.80
N ARG A 853 11.94 -26.87 -27.02
CA ARG A 853 12.08 -28.28 -27.45
C ARG A 853 12.83 -28.40 -28.77
N ILE A 854 12.52 -27.54 -29.76
CA ILE A 854 13.22 -27.51 -31.06
C ILE A 854 14.67 -27.04 -30.91
N ASN A 855 14.94 -26.00 -30.11
CA ASN A 855 16.29 -25.54 -29.89
C ASN A 855 17.14 -26.56 -29.14
N LYS A 856 16.56 -27.26 -28.16
CA LYS A 856 17.22 -28.32 -27.40
C LYS A 856 17.54 -29.52 -28.30
N SER A 857 16.62 -29.94 -29.16
CA SER A 857 16.88 -31.00 -30.15
C SER A 857 17.90 -30.59 -31.22
N LEU A 858 17.91 -29.32 -31.65
CA LEU A 858 18.94 -28.76 -32.54
C LEU A 858 20.31 -28.67 -31.86
N LYS A 859 20.37 -28.43 -30.55
CA LYS A 859 21.61 -28.37 -29.79
C LYS A 859 22.16 -29.76 -29.50
N GLU A 860 21.31 -30.69 -29.09
CA GLU A 860 21.64 -32.11 -28.90
C GLU A 860 22.09 -32.77 -30.20
N SER A 861 21.42 -32.46 -31.34
CA SER A 861 21.88 -32.93 -32.65
C SER A 861 23.23 -32.33 -33.06
N ARG A 862 23.56 -31.09 -32.66
CA ARG A 862 24.86 -30.46 -32.90
C ARG A 862 25.97 -30.94 -31.96
N GLU A 863 25.65 -31.45 -30.77
CA GLU A 863 26.61 -32.07 -29.84
C GLU A 863 26.90 -33.54 -30.20
N LEU A 864 26.05 -34.15 -31.03
CA LEU A 864 26.22 -35.50 -31.60
C LEU A 864 27.01 -35.51 -32.94
N PHE A 865 27.34 -34.34 -33.49
CA PHE A 865 28.24 -34.13 -34.64
C PHE A 865 29.55 -33.50 -34.17
#